data_AF-A0A8S1EBC6-F1
#
_entry.id   AF-A0A8S1EBC6-F1
#
_cell.length_a   1.000
_cell.length_b   1.000
_cell.length_c   1.000
_cell.angle_alpha   90.00
_cell.angle_beta   90.00
_cell.angle_gamma   90.00
#
_symmetry.space_group_name_H-M   'P 1'
#
loop_
_entity.id
_entity.type
_entity.pdbx_description
1 polymer ?
#
loop_
_entity_poly.entity_id
_entity_poly.type
_entity_poly.pdbx_seq_one_letter_code
_entity_poly.pdbx_strand_id
1 'polypeptide(L)'
;MGTIVCKQADNEVSKLIDVQIKKEEVEQRRKLKFLLLGTSDSGKSTIVKQMRIIHTEGFNDTERISAIFQIRWNIVDAFKQISNYLLSEDSDIEIDESEKKILFLFAQNSSRIEVMTEVDEINVINTVRFYPSIREFFRRYRAFAGVPDNIFYFFGELPRILLPNYMPTDVDIVNMRVTTLGVHEICFDYRKYVIRLIDVGGQRTERRKWIHFFEGVTAVMFVASLACFDQFVEEEPKFSSWETVPNKVENRILVRAVSKSEDRLPRMINKLTDSVELFKSVKQNNFLHKSSFMLFLNKKDVLQEKLRTTEFSDYFMGYENWLQNNNEPSSVCEYVESLFRKGCDESQTIYSHFTVATDTQNIEYVFNSACDIIFQKLVDEVLRDFVRGRGRPIVERIPLDSLDDEPELGESSSHIGMIDLTNPMIPQGGILSKDTITLPAKPPQPITQIIRPVSKNRSTPEPQTSKKDYQKLANVIQMFIDRRTRKMKSDLRTKSTKKPKSKKKEPRKTTSSPRRQLPVEVITSSSEQRDQQVTLDVGSKNGSKWTPMQRFAEPPRSREHVSDDLEESEDPYEAKMKKLSAELTAILKKLEESKNERLPQVHVLRNGSAEQTSDGQYIFIASITLIQDGGTNILVDTGLGTDINSRTNLLKRLEKYDLSPADIDIVVTTHGHPDHTGGIHDFPDATHYHSWYSHQRTKFNLTALFENDSLSLTENVMLVKARGHTSDDIAAIVRGAKDFGDVLVAGDLFMRMEDIDHHMMWQPLSSDILAQRDSRRKRHAMELSMEEPTCVLITGGCGFIGSNFINFIYNKWRNTKIINYDKLAYGASPFHVLEEIRESGRYTFVEAKLEDQETLDNTLESNKVDMVIHFAAITHVDESYSDRIGTIQDNIISTTTLLESIVNRSYKGVKRLVHISTDEVYGDSFGDTTPKSEDASLPNPTNPYAASKAACEMIIRSYWHSYKLPYVMVRMNNVYGPRQIHTKLIPKFTKLALDGKPYPLMGDGLHSRSWMFVEDCSEAISRVAIDGELGQIYNIGTEFEMTNIELTKMIHATVNKLMNREPTPPTFTPIPDRPYHDRRYYIDFSKIHKAMGWKCTTPFSSGLLRTIEYYVKQHLSAARIQG
;
A
#
# COMPACT_ATOMS: atom_id res chain seq x y z
N MET A 1 -10.36 12.08 55.86
CA MET A 1 -10.17 13.36 55.13
C MET A 1 -9.90 13.14 53.64
N GLY A 2 -8.91 12.35 53.23
CA GLY A 2 -8.46 12.26 51.82
C GLY A 2 -9.56 12.07 50.74
N THR A 3 -10.60 11.27 51.01
CA THR A 3 -11.73 11.03 50.08
C THR A 3 -12.58 12.26 49.75
N ILE A 4 -12.48 13.35 50.51
CA ILE A 4 -13.20 14.62 50.24
C ILE A 4 -12.37 15.51 49.31
N VAL A 5 -11.04 15.53 49.48
CA VAL A 5 -10.13 16.39 48.70
C VAL A 5 -10.09 16.00 47.23
N CYS A 6 -10.09 14.70 46.92
CA CYS A 6 -10.09 14.20 45.53
C CYS A 6 -11.30 14.75 44.75
N LYS A 7 -12.51 14.64 45.31
CA LYS A 7 -13.75 15.14 44.70
C LYS A 7 -13.78 16.66 44.48
N GLN A 8 -12.98 17.43 45.20
CA GLN A 8 -12.86 18.87 44.95
C GLN A 8 -11.96 19.16 43.75
N ALA A 9 -10.84 18.44 43.61
CA ALA A 9 -9.98 18.53 42.42
C ALA A 9 -10.73 18.11 41.14
N ASP A 10 -11.44 16.98 41.19
CA ASP A 10 -12.23 16.47 40.06
C ASP A 10 -13.32 17.47 39.61
N ASN A 11 -13.96 18.16 40.57
CA ASN A 11 -14.96 19.19 40.29
C ASN A 11 -14.37 20.47 39.65
N GLU A 12 -13.18 20.91 40.08
CA GLU A 12 -12.51 22.06 39.42
C GLU A 12 -12.07 21.70 38.00
N VAL A 13 -11.56 20.49 37.78
CA VAL A 13 -11.26 19.98 36.42
C VAL A 13 -12.53 19.92 35.57
N SER A 14 -13.65 19.43 36.12
CA SER A 14 -14.93 19.40 35.41
C SER A 14 -15.43 20.81 35.05
N LYS A 15 -15.30 21.81 35.93
CA LYS A 15 -15.64 23.20 35.63
C LYS A 15 -14.77 23.77 34.51
N LEU A 16 -13.47 23.50 34.51
CA LEU A 16 -12.55 23.95 33.46
C LEU A 16 -12.91 23.31 32.10
N ILE A 17 -13.31 22.04 32.10
CA ILE A 17 -13.86 21.34 30.92
C ILE A 17 -15.18 22.01 30.48
N ASP A 18 -16.13 22.28 31.38
CA ASP A 18 -17.40 22.96 31.05
C ASP A 18 -17.19 24.38 30.48
N VAL A 19 -16.21 25.12 30.99
CA VAL A 19 -15.82 26.45 30.48
C VAL A 19 -15.19 26.34 29.10
N GLN A 20 -14.31 25.35 28.89
CA GLN A 20 -13.70 25.09 27.58
C GLN A 20 -14.75 24.64 26.55
N ILE A 21 -15.67 23.74 26.91
CA ILE A 21 -16.81 23.33 26.06
C ILE A 21 -17.69 24.52 25.70
N LYS A 22 -18.02 25.41 26.65
CA LYS A 22 -18.81 26.63 26.36
C LYS A 22 -18.06 27.59 25.44
N LYS A 23 -16.74 27.73 25.59
CA LYS A 23 -15.90 28.53 24.69
C LYS A 23 -15.89 27.93 23.29
N GLU A 24 -15.69 26.62 23.17
CA GLU A 24 -15.73 25.88 21.90
C GLU A 24 -17.13 25.96 21.26
N GLU A 25 -18.22 25.85 22.00
CA GLU A 25 -19.58 26.09 21.49
C GLU A 25 -19.74 27.49 20.88
N VAL A 26 -19.23 28.53 21.54
CA VAL A 26 -19.29 29.91 21.04
C VAL A 26 -18.44 30.08 19.78
N GLU A 27 -17.27 29.44 19.70
CA GLU A 27 -16.44 29.41 18.49
C GLU A 27 -17.08 28.60 17.35
N GLN A 28 -17.73 27.47 17.64
CA GLN A 28 -18.46 26.66 16.66
C GLN A 28 -19.67 27.42 16.09
N ARG A 29 -20.41 28.17 16.93
CA ARG A 29 -21.51 29.05 16.47
C ARG A 29 -21.07 30.18 15.53
N ARG A 30 -19.77 30.45 15.42
CA ARG A 30 -19.19 31.41 14.46
C ARG A 30 -18.69 30.74 13.17
N LYS A 31 -18.60 29.41 13.10
CA LYS A 31 -18.15 28.65 11.94
C LYS A 31 -19.36 28.31 11.06
N LEU A 32 -19.33 28.73 9.79
CA LEU A 32 -20.40 28.49 8.83
C LEU A 32 -19.91 27.56 7.71
N LYS A 33 -20.72 26.54 7.39
CA LYS A 33 -20.36 25.48 6.45
C LYS A 33 -20.96 25.76 5.09
N PHE A 34 -20.10 26.09 4.13
CA PHE A 34 -20.47 26.36 2.73
C PHE A 34 -20.04 25.17 1.88
N LEU A 35 -20.93 24.66 1.03
CA LEU A 35 -20.69 23.47 0.20
C LEU A 35 -20.73 23.82 -1.29
N LEU A 36 -19.61 23.63 -1.99
CA LEU A 36 -19.42 24.01 -3.38
C LEU A 36 -19.75 22.83 -4.31
N LEU A 37 -20.90 22.87 -4.96
CA LEU A 37 -21.48 21.78 -5.77
C LEU A 37 -21.56 22.13 -7.25
N GLY A 38 -21.75 21.14 -8.11
CA GLY A 38 -21.94 21.32 -9.55
C GLY A 38 -21.20 20.29 -10.41
N THR A 39 -21.43 20.33 -11.72
CA THR A 39 -20.89 19.34 -12.69
C THR A 39 -19.38 19.41 -12.89
N SER A 40 -18.81 18.43 -13.61
CA SER A 40 -17.40 18.46 -14.03
C SER A 40 -17.16 19.59 -15.02
N ASP A 41 -16.06 20.32 -14.83
CA ASP A 41 -15.70 21.53 -15.61
C ASP A 41 -16.72 22.69 -15.50
N SER A 42 -17.43 22.79 -14.37
CA SER A 42 -18.26 23.97 -14.07
C SER A 42 -17.47 25.18 -13.51
N GLY A 43 -16.21 24.97 -13.11
CA GLY A 43 -15.34 26.03 -12.56
C GLY A 43 -15.30 26.16 -11.03
N LYS A 44 -15.84 25.18 -10.28
CA LYS A 44 -15.71 25.12 -8.81
C LYS A 44 -14.27 25.34 -8.32
N SER A 45 -13.32 24.53 -8.81
CA SER A 45 -11.91 24.59 -8.43
C SER A 45 -11.28 25.96 -8.74
N THR A 46 -11.78 26.67 -9.76
CA THR A 46 -11.40 28.04 -10.08
C THR A 46 -11.91 29.03 -9.02
N ILE A 47 -13.16 28.89 -8.57
CA ILE A 47 -13.73 29.68 -7.46
C ILE A 47 -12.96 29.43 -6.15
N VAL A 48 -12.56 28.19 -5.85
CA VAL A 48 -11.69 27.90 -4.67
C VAL A 48 -10.36 28.67 -4.75
N LYS A 49 -9.74 28.73 -5.94
CA LYS A 49 -8.51 29.51 -6.14
C LYS A 49 -8.74 31.01 -5.94
N GLN A 50 -9.86 31.55 -6.44
CA GLN A 50 -10.23 32.96 -6.20
C GLN A 50 -10.47 33.22 -4.71
N MET A 51 -11.19 32.36 -3.99
CA MET A 51 -11.38 32.50 -2.54
C MET A 51 -10.04 32.50 -1.78
N ARG A 52 -9.04 31.72 -2.23
CA ARG A 52 -7.69 31.79 -1.67
C ARG A 52 -6.98 33.12 -1.97
N ILE A 53 -7.12 33.67 -3.18
CA ILE A 53 -6.53 34.97 -3.57
C ILE A 53 -7.18 36.14 -2.81
N ILE A 54 -8.51 36.09 -2.61
CA ILE A 54 -9.30 37.21 -2.04
C ILE A 54 -9.31 37.18 -0.50
N HIS A 55 -9.30 35.99 0.13
CA HIS A 55 -9.53 35.84 1.57
C HIS A 55 -8.41 35.08 2.34
N THR A 56 -7.30 34.72 1.69
CA THR A 56 -6.13 34.10 2.35
C THR A 56 -4.82 34.65 1.79
N GLU A 57 -3.67 34.11 2.18
CA GLU A 57 -2.33 34.53 1.70
C GLU A 57 -2.04 34.14 0.22
N GLY A 58 -3.06 33.85 -0.59
CA GLY A 58 -2.92 33.47 -2.00
C GLY A 58 -2.22 32.12 -2.19
N PHE A 59 -1.16 32.11 -3.01
CA PHE A 59 -0.34 30.93 -3.33
C PHE A 59 1.14 31.20 -3.05
N ASN A 60 1.80 30.27 -2.37
CA ASN A 60 3.24 30.39 -2.05
C ASN A 60 4.13 29.87 -3.20
N ASP A 61 5.43 30.16 -3.14
CA ASP A 61 6.38 29.81 -4.20
C ASP A 61 6.48 28.30 -4.48
N THR A 62 6.27 27.44 -3.48
CA THR A 62 6.30 25.97 -3.69
C THR A 62 5.08 25.53 -4.50
N GLU A 63 3.90 26.09 -4.22
CA GLU A 63 2.69 25.83 -5.01
C GLU A 63 2.81 26.38 -6.44
N ARG A 64 3.40 27.58 -6.60
CA ARG A 64 3.70 28.18 -7.92
C ARG A 64 4.66 27.30 -8.72
N ILE A 65 5.72 26.77 -8.11
CA ILE A 65 6.67 25.87 -8.77
C ILE A 65 5.98 24.56 -9.18
N SER A 66 5.18 23.93 -8.31
CA SER A 66 4.40 22.72 -8.67
C SER A 66 3.40 22.98 -9.82
N ALA A 67 2.79 24.17 -9.87
CA ALA A 67 1.85 24.53 -10.94
C ALA A 67 2.50 24.60 -12.34
N ILE A 68 3.82 24.83 -12.46
CA ILE A 68 4.52 24.93 -13.75
C ILE A 68 4.31 23.66 -14.60
N PHE A 69 4.45 22.48 -14.01
CA PHE A 69 4.27 21.21 -14.72
C PHE A 69 2.85 21.08 -15.26
N GLN A 70 1.86 21.35 -14.40
CA GLN A 70 0.45 21.19 -14.74
C GLN A 70 -0.02 22.20 -15.81
N ILE A 71 0.45 23.44 -15.77
CA ILE A 71 0.19 24.47 -16.80
C ILE A 71 0.77 24.01 -18.14
N ARG A 72 2.02 23.53 -18.14
CA ARG A 72 2.69 23.00 -19.35
C ARG A 72 1.93 21.79 -19.92
N TRP A 73 1.50 20.86 -19.07
CA TRP A 73 0.68 19.72 -19.48
C TRP A 73 -0.68 20.15 -20.08
N ASN A 74 -1.37 21.15 -19.50
CA ASN A 74 -2.63 21.66 -20.07
C ASN A 74 -2.45 22.20 -21.50
N ILE A 75 -1.30 22.84 -21.78
CA ILE A 75 -0.98 23.36 -23.12
C ILE A 75 -0.79 22.23 -24.13
N VAL A 76 -0.02 21.20 -23.77
CA VAL A 76 0.24 20.06 -24.66
C VAL A 76 -1.02 19.24 -24.92
N ASP A 77 -1.83 18.96 -23.88
CA ASP A 77 -3.10 18.24 -24.00
C ASP A 77 -4.11 18.99 -24.89
N ALA A 78 -4.29 20.29 -24.67
CA ALA A 78 -5.15 21.11 -25.53
C ALA A 78 -4.63 21.17 -26.98
N PHE A 79 -3.31 21.30 -27.20
CA PHE A 79 -2.73 21.31 -28.54
C PHE A 79 -2.88 19.95 -29.26
N LYS A 80 -2.83 18.83 -28.52
CA LYS A 80 -3.15 17.50 -29.04
C LYS A 80 -4.62 17.40 -29.45
N GLN A 81 -5.55 17.97 -28.69
CA GLN A 81 -6.97 18.00 -29.05
C GLN A 81 -7.24 18.86 -30.30
N ILE A 82 -6.58 20.03 -30.42
CA ILE A 82 -6.59 20.86 -31.64
C ILE A 82 -6.03 20.09 -32.83
N SER A 83 -4.90 19.40 -32.67
CA SER A 83 -4.25 18.63 -33.74
C SER A 83 -5.09 17.42 -34.19
N ASN A 84 -5.83 16.78 -33.27
CA ASN A 84 -6.77 15.72 -33.62
C ASN A 84 -8.00 16.24 -34.38
N TYR A 85 -8.55 17.40 -33.99
CA TYR A 85 -9.65 18.01 -34.75
C TYR A 85 -9.22 18.43 -36.16
N LEU A 86 -8.08 19.11 -36.28
CA LEU A 86 -7.54 19.54 -37.57
C LEU A 86 -7.29 18.37 -38.54
N LEU A 87 -7.02 17.17 -38.03
CA LEU A 87 -6.81 15.97 -38.85
C LEU A 87 -8.04 15.06 -38.98
N SER A 88 -9.20 15.45 -38.46
CA SER A 88 -10.46 14.70 -38.67
C SER A 88 -11.18 15.13 -39.94
N GLU A 89 -12.09 14.28 -40.44
CA GLU A 89 -12.95 14.58 -41.59
C GLU A 89 -13.98 15.70 -41.29
N ASP A 90 -14.10 16.12 -40.02
CA ASP A 90 -14.96 17.22 -39.56
C ASP A 90 -14.27 18.60 -39.60
N SER A 91 -13.02 18.67 -40.06
CA SER A 91 -12.30 19.94 -40.22
C SER A 91 -12.45 20.50 -41.63
N ASP A 92 -12.95 21.74 -41.73
CA ASP A 92 -13.01 22.51 -42.96
C ASP A 92 -11.90 23.57 -43.07
N ILE A 93 -10.84 23.44 -42.25
CA ILE A 93 -9.61 24.21 -42.34
C ILE A 93 -8.63 23.48 -43.26
N GLU A 94 -8.18 24.13 -44.33
CA GLU A 94 -7.15 23.59 -45.21
C GLU A 94 -5.79 23.48 -44.49
N ILE A 95 -5.08 22.37 -44.71
CA ILE A 95 -3.79 22.06 -44.08
C ILE A 95 -2.80 21.59 -45.14
N ASP A 96 -1.64 22.23 -45.18
CA ASP A 96 -0.55 21.86 -46.08
C ASP A 96 0.13 20.53 -45.69
N GLU A 97 0.71 19.83 -46.68
CA GLU A 97 1.42 18.56 -46.51
C GLU A 97 2.74 18.66 -45.72
N SER A 98 3.25 19.87 -45.47
CA SER A 98 4.32 20.09 -44.48
C SER A 98 3.77 20.16 -43.05
N GLU A 99 2.63 20.83 -42.84
CA GLU A 99 2.00 21.00 -41.52
C GLU A 99 1.40 19.69 -41.01
N LYS A 100 0.66 18.95 -41.87
CA LYS A 100 0.01 17.67 -41.55
C LYS A 100 0.94 16.69 -40.84
N LYS A 101 2.20 16.60 -41.27
CA LYS A 101 3.19 15.67 -40.70
C LYS A 101 3.50 15.97 -39.23
N ILE A 102 3.53 17.25 -38.85
CA ILE A 102 3.84 17.68 -37.48
C ILE A 102 2.58 17.66 -36.61
N LEU A 103 1.42 18.04 -37.15
CA LEU A 103 0.13 17.86 -36.46
C LEU A 103 -0.14 16.37 -36.17
N PHE A 104 0.22 15.46 -37.08
CA PHE A 104 0.06 14.01 -36.90
C PHE A 104 0.96 13.46 -35.78
N LEU A 105 2.11 14.09 -35.53
CA LEU A 105 2.95 13.75 -34.39
C LEU A 105 2.25 14.11 -33.07
N PHE A 106 1.68 15.30 -32.93
CA PHE A 106 0.92 15.67 -31.72
C PHE A 106 -0.37 14.84 -31.56
N ALA A 107 -1.14 14.67 -32.63
CA ALA A 107 -2.41 13.95 -32.63
C ALA A 107 -2.26 12.47 -32.21
N GLN A 108 -1.41 11.73 -32.93
CA GLN A 108 -1.33 10.27 -32.85
C GLN A 108 -0.07 9.75 -32.13
N ASN A 109 0.94 10.59 -31.90
CA ASN A 109 2.27 10.15 -31.46
C ASN A 109 2.90 11.04 -30.36
N SER A 110 2.11 11.80 -29.58
CA SER A 110 2.66 12.66 -28.51
C SER A 110 3.53 11.87 -27.51
N SER A 111 3.09 10.65 -27.14
CA SER A 111 3.84 9.70 -26.30
C SER A 111 5.02 9.01 -27.02
N ARG A 112 5.33 9.38 -28.27
CA ARG A 112 6.46 8.88 -29.07
C ARG A 112 7.38 9.99 -29.59
N ILE A 113 7.29 11.21 -29.07
CA ILE A 113 8.29 12.27 -29.36
C ILE A 113 9.52 12.04 -28.47
N GLU A 114 10.19 10.90 -28.65
CA GLU A 114 11.05 10.20 -27.66
C GLU A 114 12.33 10.92 -27.17
N VAL A 115 12.54 12.17 -27.57
CA VAL A 115 13.77 12.94 -27.31
C VAL A 115 13.45 14.32 -26.71
N MET A 116 12.18 14.68 -26.60
CA MET A 116 11.73 16.03 -26.24
C MET A 116 11.19 16.05 -24.80
N THR A 117 11.62 17.05 -24.01
CA THR A 117 10.99 17.39 -22.73
C THR A 117 9.72 18.20 -22.97
N GLU A 118 8.92 18.42 -21.93
CA GLU A 118 7.71 19.25 -21.97
C GLU A 118 8.04 20.70 -22.40
N VAL A 119 9.25 21.17 -22.11
CA VAL A 119 9.76 22.47 -22.58
C VAL A 119 10.08 22.41 -24.08
N ASP A 120 10.59 21.29 -24.57
CA ASP A 120 10.88 21.10 -25.99
C ASP A 120 9.58 20.93 -26.81
N GLU A 121 8.58 20.22 -26.29
CA GLU A 121 7.22 20.16 -26.89
C GLU A 121 6.60 21.55 -26.99
N ILE A 122 6.65 22.34 -25.91
CA ILE A 122 6.08 23.70 -25.90
C ILE A 122 6.90 24.65 -26.77
N ASN A 123 8.21 24.43 -26.94
CA ASN A 123 9.02 25.14 -27.94
C ASN A 123 8.53 24.84 -29.37
N VAL A 124 8.17 23.59 -29.67
CA VAL A 124 7.54 23.23 -30.96
C VAL A 124 6.18 23.90 -31.09
N ILE A 125 5.29 23.82 -30.09
CA ILE A 125 3.98 24.51 -30.09
C ILE A 125 4.14 26.03 -30.32
N ASN A 126 5.10 26.67 -29.66
CA ASN A 126 5.46 28.08 -29.82
C ASN A 126 6.09 28.42 -31.20
N THR A 127 6.48 27.41 -31.97
CA THR A 127 6.94 27.53 -33.36
C THR A 127 5.79 27.27 -34.35
N VAL A 128 5.04 26.17 -34.19
CA VAL A 128 3.94 25.79 -35.10
C VAL A 128 2.67 26.62 -34.91
N ARG A 129 2.55 27.39 -33.82
CA ARG A 129 1.48 28.41 -33.66
C ARG A 129 1.39 29.46 -34.77
N PHE A 130 2.45 29.58 -35.59
CA PHE A 130 2.47 30.48 -36.74
C PHE A 130 1.93 29.85 -38.03
N TYR A 131 1.68 28.54 -38.06
CA TYR A 131 1.11 27.83 -39.20
C TYR A 131 -0.30 28.36 -39.55
N PRO A 132 -0.60 28.64 -40.83
CA PRO A 132 -1.93 28.92 -41.35
C PRO A 132 -3.07 28.13 -40.68
N SER A 133 -3.01 26.79 -40.64
CA SER A 133 -4.09 25.96 -40.06
C SER A 133 -4.36 26.26 -38.58
N ILE A 134 -3.31 26.35 -37.76
CA ILE A 134 -3.40 26.66 -36.32
C ILE A 134 -3.85 28.12 -36.11
N ARG A 135 -3.33 29.07 -36.89
CA ARG A 135 -3.76 30.47 -36.81
C ARG A 135 -5.22 30.65 -37.21
N GLU A 136 -5.68 29.90 -38.20
CA GLU A 136 -7.07 29.89 -38.66
C GLU A 136 -7.99 29.27 -37.60
N PHE A 137 -7.57 28.17 -36.96
CA PHE A 137 -8.30 27.58 -35.83
C PHE A 137 -8.50 28.61 -34.70
N PHE A 138 -7.44 29.28 -34.24
CA PHE A 138 -7.53 30.32 -33.20
C PHE A 138 -8.19 31.62 -33.65
N ARG A 139 -8.34 31.85 -34.97
CA ARG A 139 -9.11 32.98 -35.53
C ARG A 139 -10.60 32.67 -35.57
N ARG A 140 -10.96 31.46 -35.97
CA ARG A 140 -12.33 31.00 -36.22
C ARG A 140 -13.03 30.55 -34.94
N TYR A 141 -12.33 29.80 -34.09
CA TYR A 141 -12.87 29.27 -32.85
C TYR A 141 -12.25 30.02 -31.66
N ARG A 142 -13.08 30.75 -30.92
CA ARG A 142 -12.69 31.37 -29.63
C ARG A 142 -13.07 30.53 -28.42
N ALA A 143 -13.91 29.52 -28.62
CA ALA A 143 -14.35 28.56 -27.62
C ALA A 143 -14.85 27.29 -28.32
N PHE A 144 -13.95 26.34 -28.59
CA PHE A 144 -14.29 25.10 -29.30
C PHE A 144 -14.83 24.03 -28.34
N ALA A 145 -15.82 23.23 -28.77
CA ALA A 145 -16.52 22.27 -27.91
C ALA A 145 -15.59 21.18 -27.33
N GLY A 146 -14.64 20.69 -28.15
CA GLY A 146 -13.71 19.61 -27.84
C GLY A 146 -12.29 20.04 -27.49
N VAL A 147 -12.07 21.27 -27.02
CA VAL A 147 -10.75 21.79 -26.56
C VAL A 147 -10.94 22.61 -25.27
N PRO A 148 -10.06 22.52 -24.27
CA PRO A 148 -10.15 23.31 -23.04
C PRO A 148 -10.08 24.83 -23.26
N ASP A 149 -11.04 25.57 -22.68
CA ASP A 149 -11.12 27.04 -22.75
C ASP A 149 -9.83 27.79 -22.34
N ASN A 150 -9.10 27.27 -21.35
CA ASN A 150 -7.87 27.90 -20.86
C ASN A 150 -6.72 27.94 -21.88
N ILE A 151 -6.78 27.20 -23.00
CA ILE A 151 -5.76 27.32 -24.04
C ILE A 151 -5.76 28.71 -24.69
N PHE A 152 -6.93 29.37 -24.78
CA PHE A 152 -7.05 30.70 -25.37
C PHE A 152 -6.35 31.79 -24.53
N TYR A 153 -6.12 31.55 -23.24
CA TYR A 153 -5.21 32.32 -22.40
C TYR A 153 -3.76 31.91 -22.64
N PHE A 154 -3.41 30.64 -22.42
CA PHE A 154 -2.01 30.20 -22.43
C PHE A 154 -1.31 30.29 -23.79
N PHE A 155 -2.05 30.24 -24.91
CA PHE A 155 -1.50 30.32 -26.27
C PHE A 155 -0.84 31.68 -26.61
N GLY A 156 -1.34 32.77 -26.02
CA GLY A 156 -0.67 34.08 -26.09
C GLY A 156 0.61 34.10 -25.23
N GLU A 157 0.53 33.47 -24.06
CA GLU A 157 1.55 33.50 -23.00
C GLU A 157 2.72 32.53 -23.20
N LEU A 158 2.69 31.66 -24.23
CA LEU A 158 3.75 30.69 -24.55
C LEU A 158 5.19 31.25 -24.45
N PRO A 159 5.52 32.47 -24.94
CA PRO A 159 6.88 33.02 -24.82
C PRO A 159 7.30 33.30 -23.38
N ARG A 160 6.37 33.62 -22.48
CA ARG A 160 6.62 33.83 -21.04
C ARG A 160 6.77 32.48 -20.33
N ILE A 161 5.96 31.49 -20.70
CA ILE A 161 5.92 30.14 -20.11
C ILE A 161 7.19 29.32 -20.45
N LEU A 162 7.84 29.64 -21.57
CA LEU A 162 9.11 29.05 -22.01
C LEU A 162 10.37 29.68 -21.38
N LEU A 163 10.24 30.76 -20.60
CA LEU A 163 11.41 31.35 -19.93
C LEU A 163 12.00 30.37 -18.90
N PRO A 164 13.34 30.23 -18.80
CA PRO A 164 13.98 29.35 -17.82
C PRO A 164 13.65 29.70 -16.35
N ASN A 165 13.24 30.94 -16.11
CA ASN A 165 12.81 31.49 -14.82
C ASN A 165 11.30 31.79 -14.78
N TYR A 166 10.49 31.12 -15.61
CA TYR A 166 9.02 31.24 -15.55
C TYR A 166 8.49 30.87 -14.16
N MET A 167 7.69 31.76 -13.59
CA MET A 167 7.01 31.58 -12.31
C MET A 167 5.51 31.91 -12.50
N PRO A 168 4.58 30.98 -12.20
CA PRO A 168 3.15 31.22 -12.38
C PRO A 168 2.61 32.36 -11.53
N THR A 169 1.97 33.32 -12.20
CA THR A 169 1.14 34.35 -11.58
C THR A 169 -0.17 33.74 -11.07
N ASP A 170 -0.92 34.50 -10.29
CA ASP A 170 -2.25 34.06 -9.84
C ASP A 170 -3.22 33.88 -11.01
N VAL A 171 -3.06 34.66 -12.09
CA VAL A 171 -3.84 34.49 -13.34
C VAL A 171 -3.48 33.17 -14.03
N ASP A 172 -2.21 32.78 -14.07
CA ASP A 172 -1.79 31.46 -14.57
C ASP A 172 -2.40 30.34 -13.73
N ILE A 173 -2.34 30.45 -12.39
CA ILE A 173 -2.87 29.43 -11.46
C ILE A 173 -4.39 29.34 -11.57
N VAL A 174 -5.11 30.45 -11.71
CA VAL A 174 -6.57 30.49 -11.90
C VAL A 174 -6.97 29.81 -13.23
N ASN A 175 -6.23 30.05 -14.32
CA ASN A 175 -6.47 29.42 -15.62
C ASN A 175 -5.99 27.95 -15.70
N MET A 176 -5.07 27.51 -14.83
CA MET A 176 -4.62 26.12 -14.78
C MET A 176 -5.77 25.14 -14.48
N ARG A 177 -5.92 24.10 -15.31
CA ARG A 177 -6.92 23.04 -15.12
C ARG A 177 -6.31 21.84 -14.39
N VAL A 178 -6.87 21.54 -13.22
CA VAL A 178 -6.63 20.32 -12.41
C VAL A 178 -7.99 19.66 -12.19
N THR A 179 -8.03 18.32 -12.20
CA THR A 179 -9.23 17.59 -11.78
C THR A 179 -9.28 17.52 -10.25
N THR A 180 -10.28 18.14 -9.62
CA THR A 180 -10.57 17.90 -8.18
C THR A 180 -10.86 16.41 -7.98
N LEU A 181 -9.97 15.71 -7.29
CA LEU A 181 -10.14 14.33 -6.83
C LEU A 181 -10.37 14.34 -5.33
N GLY A 182 -11.46 13.72 -4.86
CA GLY A 182 -11.85 13.77 -3.45
C GLY A 182 -12.48 15.12 -3.07
N VAL A 183 -12.01 15.67 -1.96
CA VAL A 183 -12.62 16.81 -1.27
C VAL A 183 -11.51 17.74 -0.76
N HIS A 184 -11.64 19.03 -1.05
CA HIS A 184 -10.76 20.07 -0.52
C HIS A 184 -11.54 21.00 0.41
N GLU A 185 -10.88 21.50 1.43
CA GLU A 185 -11.46 22.42 2.41
C GLU A 185 -10.56 23.64 2.54
N ILE A 186 -11.16 24.83 2.53
CA ILE A 186 -10.51 26.06 2.96
C ILE A 186 -11.35 26.72 4.06
N CYS A 187 -10.67 27.27 5.07
CA CYS A 187 -11.27 28.10 6.09
C CYS A 187 -10.71 29.52 5.95
N PHE A 188 -11.58 30.53 5.96
CA PHE A 188 -11.19 31.94 5.96
C PHE A 188 -12.14 32.78 6.82
N ASP A 189 -11.63 33.87 7.39
CA ASP A 189 -12.43 34.80 8.16
C ASP A 189 -13.26 35.70 7.24
N TYR A 190 -14.56 35.84 7.53
CA TYR A 190 -15.46 36.73 6.82
C TYR A 190 -16.28 37.56 7.83
N ARG A 191 -15.87 38.82 8.00
CA ARG A 191 -16.42 39.82 8.93
C ARG A 191 -16.37 39.38 10.40
N LYS A 192 -17.35 38.60 10.88
CA LYS A 192 -17.43 38.11 12.27
C LYS A 192 -17.55 36.58 12.38
N TYR A 193 -17.59 35.89 11.24
CA TYR A 193 -17.76 34.45 11.08
C TYR A 193 -16.53 33.86 10.41
N VAL A 194 -16.31 32.56 10.59
CA VAL A 194 -15.33 31.77 9.83
C VAL A 194 -16.10 30.97 8.77
N ILE A 195 -15.81 31.18 7.49
CA ILE A 195 -16.41 30.40 6.41
C ILE A 195 -15.54 29.18 6.15
N ARG A 196 -16.12 27.99 6.36
CA ARG A 196 -15.56 26.69 6.00
C ARG A 196 -16.15 26.28 4.65
N LEU A 197 -15.41 26.55 3.57
CA LEU A 197 -15.81 26.21 2.21
C LEU A 197 -15.26 24.84 1.82
N ILE A 198 -16.15 23.94 1.38
CA ILE A 198 -15.84 22.56 1.01
C ILE A 198 -16.08 22.38 -0.49
N ASP A 199 -15.01 22.15 -1.26
CA ASP A 199 -15.06 21.74 -2.68
C ASP A 199 -15.07 20.23 -2.80
N VAL A 200 -16.00 19.70 -3.59
CA VAL A 200 -16.17 18.27 -3.85
C VAL A 200 -16.07 18.00 -5.34
N GLY A 201 -15.46 16.88 -5.71
CA GLY A 201 -15.34 16.48 -7.12
C GLY A 201 -16.69 16.52 -7.86
N GLY A 202 -16.70 17.19 -9.02
CA GLY A 202 -17.90 17.34 -9.87
C GLY A 202 -18.17 16.16 -10.81
N GLN A 203 -17.22 15.23 -10.91
CA GLN A 203 -17.36 13.99 -11.68
C GLN A 203 -18.37 13.05 -11.02
N ARG A 204 -19.03 12.20 -11.82
CA ARG A 204 -20.12 11.32 -11.34
C ARG A 204 -19.70 10.29 -10.30
N THR A 205 -18.47 9.80 -10.41
CA THR A 205 -17.78 8.98 -9.40
C THR A 205 -17.75 9.68 -8.04
N GLU A 206 -17.44 10.98 -8.03
CA GLU A 206 -17.30 11.80 -6.83
C GLU A 206 -18.64 12.29 -6.27
N ARG A 207 -19.70 12.43 -7.10
CA ARG A 207 -21.07 12.78 -6.65
C ARG A 207 -21.56 11.90 -5.50
N ARG A 208 -21.18 10.61 -5.49
CA ARG A 208 -21.54 9.65 -4.42
C ARG A 208 -21.02 10.07 -3.04
N LYS A 209 -19.92 10.82 -2.97
CA LYS A 209 -19.29 11.28 -1.72
C LYS A 209 -20.00 12.49 -1.12
N TRP A 210 -20.77 13.25 -1.91
CA TRP A 210 -21.37 14.53 -1.51
C TRP A 210 -22.27 14.43 -0.28
N ILE A 211 -23.02 13.33 -0.13
CA ILE A 211 -23.99 13.14 0.97
C ILE A 211 -23.35 13.20 2.36
N HIS A 212 -22.09 12.77 2.51
CA HIS A 212 -21.35 12.85 3.77
C HIS A 212 -21.07 14.29 4.23
N PHE A 213 -21.28 15.28 3.35
CA PHE A 213 -21.04 16.69 3.63
C PHE A 213 -22.33 17.50 3.79
N PHE A 214 -23.53 16.92 3.58
CA PHE A 214 -24.79 17.66 3.60
C PHE A 214 -25.28 18.03 5.01
N GLU A 215 -24.82 17.33 6.07
CA GLU A 215 -25.19 17.66 7.45
C GLU A 215 -24.62 19.02 7.89
N GLY A 216 -25.44 19.86 8.52
CA GLY A 216 -25.01 21.16 9.08
C GLY A 216 -24.61 22.22 8.04
N VAL A 217 -25.00 22.09 6.77
CA VAL A 217 -24.67 23.05 5.70
C VAL A 217 -25.49 24.33 5.85
N THR A 218 -24.81 25.46 6.03
CA THR A 218 -25.41 26.80 6.05
C THR A 218 -25.83 27.24 4.65
N ALA A 219 -24.95 27.02 3.66
CA ALA A 219 -25.14 27.48 2.29
C ALA A 219 -24.62 26.47 1.26
N VAL A 220 -25.35 26.32 0.16
CA VAL A 220 -24.93 25.57 -1.02
C VAL A 220 -24.57 26.55 -2.12
N MET A 221 -23.33 26.49 -2.59
CA MET A 221 -22.84 27.23 -3.75
C MET A 221 -22.85 26.29 -4.95
N PHE A 222 -23.92 26.31 -5.76
CA PHE A 222 -24.00 25.46 -6.94
C PHE A 222 -23.45 26.19 -8.18
N VAL A 223 -22.43 25.64 -8.82
CA VAL A 223 -21.75 26.23 -9.98
C VAL A 223 -22.08 25.42 -11.24
N ALA A 224 -22.66 26.09 -12.24
CA ALA A 224 -22.98 25.52 -13.55
C ALA A 224 -22.24 26.28 -14.66
N SER A 225 -21.78 25.57 -15.71
CA SER A 225 -21.13 26.20 -16.87
C SER A 225 -22.17 26.54 -17.94
N LEU A 226 -22.32 27.82 -18.27
CA LEU A 226 -23.14 28.27 -19.40
C LEU A 226 -22.60 27.74 -20.74
N ALA A 227 -21.27 27.78 -20.92
CA ALA A 227 -20.58 27.42 -22.15
C ALA A 227 -20.50 25.90 -22.45
N CYS A 228 -21.41 25.09 -21.88
CA CYS A 228 -21.51 23.65 -22.16
C CYS A 228 -22.86 23.24 -22.79
N PHE A 229 -23.61 24.21 -23.30
CA PHE A 229 -24.87 24.00 -24.04
C PHE A 229 -24.71 23.18 -25.33
N ASP A 230 -23.50 23.13 -25.86
CA ASP A 230 -23.08 22.41 -27.06
C ASP A 230 -22.39 21.06 -26.75
N GLN A 231 -22.18 20.74 -25.47
CA GLN A 231 -21.44 19.55 -25.03
C GLN A 231 -22.40 18.44 -24.57
N PHE A 232 -22.05 17.19 -24.89
CA PHE A 232 -22.81 16.00 -24.52
C PHE A 232 -22.00 15.09 -23.57
N VAL A 233 -22.72 14.34 -22.74
CA VAL A 233 -22.21 13.30 -21.84
C VAL A 233 -23.18 12.10 -21.88
N GLU A 234 -22.76 10.91 -21.46
CA GLU A 234 -23.67 9.76 -21.38
C GLU A 234 -24.76 9.96 -20.31
N GLU A 235 -25.85 9.19 -20.33
CA GLU A 235 -26.93 9.21 -19.32
C GLU A 235 -26.56 8.36 -18.09
N GLU A 236 -26.89 8.79 -16.87
CA GLU A 236 -26.73 7.94 -15.69
C GLU A 236 -27.85 6.87 -15.62
N PRO A 237 -27.54 5.60 -15.26
CA PRO A 237 -28.56 4.61 -14.93
C PRO A 237 -29.44 5.11 -13.77
N LYS A 238 -30.75 5.22 -14.00
CA LYS A 238 -31.69 5.81 -13.04
C LYS A 238 -31.98 4.85 -11.87
N PHE A 239 -31.30 5.06 -10.75
CA PHE A 239 -31.54 4.35 -9.49
C PHE A 239 -32.95 4.69 -8.94
N SER A 240 -33.80 3.69 -8.77
CA SER A 240 -35.22 3.88 -8.45
C SER A 240 -35.51 4.18 -6.98
N SER A 241 -34.60 3.83 -6.07
CA SER A 241 -34.78 4.01 -4.62
C SER A 241 -33.45 4.02 -3.86
N TRP A 242 -33.44 4.80 -2.78
CA TRP A 242 -32.40 4.79 -1.74
C TRP A 242 -32.98 4.08 -0.52
N GLU A 243 -32.40 2.96 -0.12
CA GLU A 243 -32.83 2.25 1.09
C GLU A 243 -31.88 2.56 2.25
N THR A 244 -32.47 2.83 3.42
CA THR A 244 -31.74 3.03 4.68
C THR A 244 -31.83 1.74 5.49
N VAL A 245 -30.71 1.07 5.67
CA VAL A 245 -30.64 -0.17 6.46
C VAL A 245 -30.07 0.15 7.85
N PRO A 246 -30.80 -0.09 8.95
CA PRO A 246 -30.30 0.12 10.29
C PRO A 246 -29.18 -0.88 10.63
N ASN A 247 -27.92 -0.42 10.68
CA ASN A 247 -26.82 -1.26 11.13
C ASN A 247 -26.80 -1.34 12.66
N LYS A 248 -27.32 -2.44 13.21
CA LYS A 248 -27.44 -2.67 14.67
C LYS A 248 -26.10 -2.76 15.42
N VAL A 249 -24.96 -2.82 14.71
CA VAL A 249 -23.62 -2.99 15.34
C VAL A 249 -22.93 -1.66 15.64
N GLU A 250 -23.17 -0.60 14.85
CA GLU A 250 -22.43 0.68 14.96
C GLU A 250 -23.29 1.92 15.26
N ASN A 251 -24.62 1.79 15.37
CA ASN A 251 -25.54 2.93 15.50
C ASN A 251 -25.44 3.95 14.33
N ARG A 252 -24.97 3.51 13.15
CA ARG A 252 -24.84 4.30 11.93
C ARG A 252 -25.87 3.88 10.88
N ILE A 253 -26.46 4.86 10.20
CA ILE A 253 -27.39 4.63 9.09
C ILE A 253 -26.58 4.42 7.82
N LEU A 254 -26.64 3.21 7.25
CA LEU A 254 -26.10 2.92 5.92
C LEU A 254 -27.17 3.16 4.87
N VAL A 255 -26.91 4.11 3.96
CA VAL A 255 -27.71 4.35 2.76
C VAL A 255 -27.15 3.48 1.63
N ARG A 256 -27.98 2.64 1.02
CA ARG A 256 -27.59 1.81 -0.13
C ARG A 256 -28.45 2.14 -1.34
N ALA A 257 -27.80 2.37 -2.49
CA ALA A 257 -28.50 2.51 -3.76
C ALA A 257 -28.92 1.13 -4.26
N VAL A 258 -30.18 0.98 -4.68
CA VAL A 258 -30.69 -0.26 -5.29
C VAL A 258 -31.07 0.02 -6.74
N SER A 259 -30.37 -0.63 -7.67
CA SER A 259 -30.67 -0.58 -9.10
C SER A 259 -31.59 -1.71 -9.51
N LYS A 260 -32.78 -1.39 -10.00
CA LYS A 260 -33.49 -2.25 -10.97
C LYS A 260 -32.98 -1.88 -12.36
N SER A 261 -32.13 -2.71 -12.94
CA SER A 261 -31.62 -2.52 -14.30
C SER A 261 -32.69 -2.90 -15.33
N GLU A 262 -33.21 -1.92 -16.07
CA GLU A 262 -33.71 -2.18 -17.42
C GLU A 262 -32.52 -2.20 -18.39
N ASP A 263 -32.39 -3.24 -19.20
CA ASP A 263 -31.36 -3.32 -20.23
C ASP A 263 -31.63 -2.31 -21.35
N ARG A 264 -31.00 -1.13 -21.26
CA ARG A 264 -30.93 -0.14 -22.32
C ARG A 264 -29.52 0.41 -22.42
N LEU A 265 -29.04 0.56 -23.65
CA LEU A 265 -27.79 1.27 -23.94
C LEU A 265 -27.87 2.71 -23.40
N PRO A 266 -26.80 3.24 -22.79
CA PRO A 266 -26.78 4.61 -22.31
C PRO A 266 -26.97 5.57 -23.48
N ARG A 267 -27.85 6.56 -23.31
CA ARG A 267 -28.04 7.64 -24.29
C ARG A 267 -27.00 8.72 -24.06
N MET A 268 -26.77 9.58 -25.06
CA MET A 268 -26.11 10.85 -24.78
C MET A 268 -27.16 11.90 -24.38
N ILE A 269 -26.84 12.67 -23.34
CA ILE A 269 -27.61 13.81 -22.83
C ILE A 269 -26.76 15.08 -22.88
N ASN A 270 -27.41 16.23 -23.00
CA ASN A 270 -26.71 17.51 -22.99
C ASN A 270 -26.14 17.82 -21.59
N LYS A 271 -24.91 18.32 -21.54
CA LYS A 271 -24.16 18.56 -20.29
C LYS A 271 -24.74 19.72 -19.45
N LEU A 272 -25.37 20.70 -20.10
CA LEU A 272 -26.14 21.74 -19.39
C LEU A 272 -27.43 21.15 -18.79
N THR A 273 -28.09 20.21 -19.48
CA THR A 273 -29.26 19.49 -18.95
C THR A 273 -28.90 18.60 -17.76
N ASP A 274 -27.80 17.83 -17.80
CA ASP A 274 -27.25 17.11 -16.63
C ASP A 274 -27.03 18.06 -15.44
N SER A 275 -26.54 19.28 -15.69
CA SER A 275 -26.36 20.29 -14.64
C SER A 275 -27.68 20.81 -14.06
N VAL A 276 -28.73 20.96 -14.86
CA VAL A 276 -30.07 21.40 -14.42
C VAL A 276 -30.78 20.30 -13.61
N GLU A 277 -30.68 19.05 -14.05
CA GLU A 277 -31.23 17.90 -13.32
C GLU A 277 -30.50 17.66 -11.99
N LEU A 278 -29.16 17.77 -11.98
CA LEU A 278 -28.35 17.66 -10.77
C LEU A 278 -28.70 18.75 -9.74
N PHE A 279 -28.89 20.01 -10.17
CA PHE A 279 -29.31 21.08 -9.26
C PHE A 279 -30.65 20.78 -8.59
N LYS A 280 -31.63 20.25 -9.36
CA LYS A 280 -32.95 19.90 -8.85
C LYS A 280 -32.89 18.73 -7.88
N SER A 281 -32.07 17.71 -8.17
CA SER A 281 -31.81 16.59 -7.26
C SER A 281 -31.19 17.05 -5.93
N VAL A 282 -30.21 17.98 -5.98
CA VAL A 282 -29.60 18.56 -4.77
C VAL A 282 -30.63 19.38 -3.97
N LYS A 283 -31.42 20.24 -4.63
CA LYS A 283 -32.44 21.08 -3.94
C LYS A 283 -33.56 20.25 -3.31
N GLN A 284 -33.93 19.12 -3.92
CA GLN A 284 -34.92 18.17 -3.39
C GLN A 284 -34.38 17.31 -2.22
N ASN A 285 -33.12 17.47 -1.81
CA ASN A 285 -32.52 16.66 -0.76
C ASN A 285 -32.92 17.12 0.65
N ASN A 286 -33.53 16.23 1.43
CA ASN A 286 -34.01 16.51 2.79
C ASN A 286 -32.93 17.02 3.77
N PHE A 287 -31.64 16.71 3.57
CA PHE A 287 -30.58 17.27 4.42
C PHE A 287 -30.32 18.76 4.17
N LEU A 288 -30.62 19.26 2.96
CA LEU A 288 -30.32 20.63 2.52
C LEU A 288 -31.55 21.56 2.53
N HIS A 289 -32.71 21.10 3.00
CA HIS A 289 -33.98 21.87 2.93
C HIS A 289 -33.97 23.21 3.68
N LYS A 290 -33.02 23.42 4.61
CA LYS A 290 -32.79 24.69 5.33
C LYS A 290 -31.60 25.50 4.81
N SER A 291 -30.75 24.91 3.98
CA SER A 291 -29.56 25.56 3.46
C SER A 291 -29.96 26.65 2.45
N SER A 292 -29.29 27.80 2.48
CA SER A 292 -29.51 28.83 1.44
C SER A 292 -28.78 28.46 0.15
N PHE A 293 -29.42 28.63 -1.01
CA PHE A 293 -28.88 28.24 -2.32
C PHE A 293 -28.39 29.45 -3.12
N MET A 294 -27.08 29.51 -3.37
CA MET A 294 -26.47 30.34 -4.41
C MET A 294 -26.36 29.51 -5.70
N LEU A 295 -26.65 30.12 -6.86
CA LEU A 295 -26.50 29.52 -8.18
C LEU A 295 -25.57 30.40 -9.02
N PHE A 296 -24.33 29.95 -9.22
CA PHE A 296 -23.33 30.65 -10.02
C PHE A 296 -23.38 30.09 -11.45
N LEU A 297 -23.91 30.90 -12.36
CA LEU A 297 -23.97 30.64 -13.80
C LEU A 297 -22.67 31.16 -14.43
N ASN A 298 -21.68 30.28 -14.49
CA ASN A 298 -20.28 30.57 -14.78
C ASN A 298 -19.94 30.43 -16.27
N LYS A 299 -18.79 30.98 -16.67
CA LYS A 299 -18.27 31.02 -18.04
C LYS A 299 -19.15 31.84 -18.99
N LYS A 300 -19.67 32.98 -18.52
CA LYS A 300 -20.49 33.92 -19.33
C LYS A 300 -19.69 34.52 -20.50
N ASP A 301 -18.41 34.77 -20.28
CA ASP A 301 -17.41 35.15 -21.29
C ASP A 301 -17.30 34.09 -22.40
N VAL A 302 -17.09 32.82 -22.03
CA VAL A 302 -16.96 31.71 -22.99
C VAL A 302 -18.29 31.46 -23.72
N LEU A 303 -19.44 31.65 -23.05
CA LEU A 303 -20.76 31.64 -23.70
C LEU A 303 -20.83 32.73 -24.78
N GLN A 304 -20.48 33.98 -24.45
CA GLN A 304 -20.54 35.11 -25.37
C GLN A 304 -19.64 34.95 -26.61
N GLU A 305 -18.52 34.22 -26.49
CA GLU A 305 -17.70 33.86 -27.63
C GLU A 305 -18.32 32.72 -28.47
N LYS A 306 -18.91 31.68 -27.85
CA LYS A 306 -19.58 30.57 -28.58
C LYS A 306 -20.79 31.02 -29.40
N LEU A 307 -21.60 31.93 -28.87
CA LEU A 307 -22.83 32.41 -29.53
C LEU A 307 -22.55 33.23 -30.81
N ARG A 308 -21.28 33.53 -31.14
CA ARG A 308 -20.89 34.11 -32.44
C ARG A 308 -20.73 33.08 -33.56
N THR A 309 -20.66 31.79 -33.23
CA THR A 309 -20.37 30.69 -34.18
C THR A 309 -21.35 29.53 -34.07
N THR A 310 -22.29 29.58 -33.13
CA THR A 310 -23.13 28.42 -32.77
C THR A 310 -24.46 28.93 -32.22
N GLU A 311 -25.57 28.55 -32.88
CA GLU A 311 -26.92 28.90 -32.45
C GLU A 311 -27.35 28.06 -31.25
N PHE A 312 -27.94 28.69 -30.23
CA PHE A 312 -28.39 28.00 -29.02
C PHE A 312 -29.65 27.14 -29.27
N SER A 313 -30.48 27.54 -30.24
CA SER A 313 -31.69 26.80 -30.67
C SER A 313 -31.39 25.37 -31.09
N ASP A 314 -30.28 25.15 -31.80
CA ASP A 314 -29.89 23.86 -32.40
C ASP A 314 -29.74 22.75 -31.34
N TYR A 315 -29.39 23.13 -30.11
CA TYR A 315 -29.21 22.24 -28.96
C TYR A 315 -30.42 22.26 -28.01
N PHE A 316 -31.23 23.31 -28.06
CA PHE A 316 -32.38 23.54 -27.19
C PHE A 316 -33.61 24.03 -27.97
N MET A 317 -34.32 23.12 -28.65
CA MET A 317 -35.60 23.39 -29.33
C MET A 317 -36.64 24.13 -28.44
N GLY A 318 -36.56 23.96 -27.12
CA GLY A 318 -37.39 24.69 -26.16
C GLY A 318 -37.08 26.19 -26.04
N TYR A 319 -36.06 26.70 -26.73
CA TYR A 319 -35.66 28.11 -26.80
C TYR A 319 -36.38 28.88 -27.90
N GLU A 320 -36.79 28.20 -28.98
CA GLU A 320 -37.50 28.81 -30.13
C GLU A 320 -38.79 29.55 -29.72
N ASN A 321 -39.36 29.14 -28.58
CA ASN A 321 -40.59 29.67 -28.00
C ASN A 321 -40.31 30.66 -26.84
N TRP A 322 -39.07 31.14 -26.68
CA TRP A 322 -38.68 32.13 -25.66
C TRP A 322 -38.96 33.57 -26.16
N LEU A 323 -39.27 34.48 -25.22
CA LEU A 323 -39.84 35.81 -25.50
C LEU A 323 -39.04 36.71 -26.46
N GLN A 324 -37.74 36.49 -26.59
CA GLN A 324 -36.84 37.28 -27.45
C GLN A 324 -36.20 36.45 -28.58
N ASN A 325 -36.32 35.11 -28.54
CA ASN A 325 -35.69 34.09 -29.40
C ASN A 325 -34.57 34.61 -30.34
N ASN A 326 -33.42 34.94 -29.75
CA ASN A 326 -32.24 35.43 -30.44
C ASN A 326 -30.97 34.87 -29.80
N ASN A 327 -29.85 34.86 -30.51
CA ASN A 327 -28.59 34.30 -29.98
C ASN A 327 -27.82 35.29 -29.08
N GLU A 328 -28.48 36.30 -28.52
CA GLU A 328 -27.84 37.28 -27.64
C GLU A 328 -27.50 36.66 -26.27
N PRO A 329 -26.28 36.87 -25.73
CA PRO A 329 -25.85 36.25 -24.49
C PRO A 329 -26.77 36.53 -23.30
N SER A 330 -27.41 37.71 -23.25
CA SER A 330 -28.37 38.06 -22.21
C SER A 330 -29.63 37.19 -22.26
N SER A 331 -30.17 36.93 -23.45
CA SER A 331 -31.41 36.17 -23.63
C SER A 331 -31.22 34.68 -23.33
N VAL A 332 -30.09 34.14 -23.80
CA VAL A 332 -29.65 32.77 -23.48
C VAL A 332 -29.40 32.65 -21.96
N CYS A 333 -28.79 33.65 -21.33
CA CYS A 333 -28.60 33.69 -19.87
C CYS A 333 -29.94 33.64 -19.10
N GLU A 334 -30.91 34.49 -19.46
CA GLU A 334 -32.26 34.51 -18.86
C GLU A 334 -32.98 33.16 -19.03
N TYR A 335 -32.92 32.57 -20.23
CA TYR A 335 -33.53 31.28 -20.49
C TYR A 335 -32.90 30.15 -19.67
N VAL A 336 -31.57 30.06 -19.64
CA VAL A 336 -30.86 29.04 -18.88
C VAL A 336 -31.11 29.19 -17.38
N GLU A 337 -31.14 30.41 -16.85
CA GLU A 337 -31.55 30.68 -15.47
C GLU A 337 -32.98 30.19 -15.19
N SER A 338 -33.91 30.38 -16.14
CA SER A 338 -35.28 29.85 -16.05
C SER A 338 -35.31 28.32 -15.95
N LEU A 339 -34.41 27.60 -16.62
CA LEU A 339 -34.34 26.13 -16.55
C LEU A 339 -34.00 25.64 -15.14
N PHE A 340 -33.08 26.32 -14.43
CA PHE A 340 -32.75 26.01 -13.03
C PHE A 340 -33.90 26.35 -12.07
N ARG A 341 -34.59 27.49 -12.30
CA ARG A 341 -35.74 27.91 -11.48
C ARG A 341 -37.00 27.07 -11.71
N LYS A 342 -37.21 26.51 -12.91
CA LYS A 342 -38.42 25.76 -13.30
C LYS A 342 -38.64 24.51 -12.43
N GLY A 343 -39.69 24.53 -11.63
CA GLY A 343 -40.05 23.45 -10.69
C GLY A 343 -39.56 23.67 -9.25
N CYS A 344 -39.05 24.86 -8.93
CA CYS A 344 -38.78 25.25 -7.55
C CYS A 344 -40.04 25.79 -6.85
N ASP A 345 -40.19 25.48 -5.56
CA ASP A 345 -41.18 26.13 -4.70
C ASP A 345 -40.81 27.60 -4.42
N GLU A 346 -41.83 28.48 -4.36
CA GLU A 346 -41.69 29.93 -4.19
C GLU A 346 -41.13 30.31 -2.82
N SER A 347 -41.30 29.44 -1.81
CA SER A 347 -40.77 29.66 -0.45
C SER A 347 -39.23 29.66 -0.39
N GLN A 348 -38.55 29.02 -1.34
CA GLN A 348 -37.09 28.80 -1.32
C GLN A 348 -36.36 29.66 -2.35
N THR A 349 -36.00 30.88 -1.94
CA THR A 349 -35.20 31.84 -2.72
C THR A 349 -33.90 31.22 -3.26
N ILE A 350 -33.64 31.36 -4.56
CA ILE A 350 -32.36 31.02 -5.20
C ILE A 350 -31.66 32.32 -5.57
N TYR A 351 -30.39 32.46 -5.20
CA TYR A 351 -29.57 33.61 -5.52
C TYR A 351 -28.72 33.32 -6.75
N SER A 352 -29.30 33.59 -7.93
CA SER A 352 -28.63 33.43 -9.23
C SER A 352 -27.69 34.60 -9.51
N HIS A 353 -26.43 34.28 -9.84
CA HIS A 353 -25.41 35.25 -10.24
C HIS A 353 -24.67 34.76 -11.48
N PHE A 354 -24.50 35.64 -12.46
CA PHE A 354 -23.67 35.40 -13.64
C PHE A 354 -22.21 35.66 -13.31
N THR A 355 -21.34 34.69 -13.62
CA THR A 355 -19.95 34.68 -13.17
C THR A 355 -18.95 34.41 -14.30
N VAL A 356 -17.76 34.95 -14.13
CA VAL A 356 -16.56 34.65 -14.89
C VAL A 356 -15.49 34.29 -13.85
N ALA A 357 -15.37 33.00 -13.52
CA ALA A 357 -14.53 32.56 -12.40
C ALA A 357 -13.03 32.87 -12.57
N THR A 358 -12.59 33.22 -13.77
CA THR A 358 -11.23 33.70 -14.08
C THR A 358 -10.99 35.16 -13.68
N ASP A 359 -12.04 35.94 -13.43
CA ASP A 359 -12.00 37.33 -12.97
C ASP A 359 -12.15 37.41 -11.44
N THR A 360 -11.10 37.89 -10.77
CA THR A 360 -11.06 38.05 -9.31
C THR A 360 -12.06 39.09 -8.80
N GLN A 361 -12.24 40.21 -9.52
CA GLN A 361 -13.16 41.29 -9.10
C GLN A 361 -14.62 40.86 -9.28
N ASN A 362 -14.94 40.13 -10.35
CA ASN A 362 -16.27 39.57 -10.55
C ASN A 362 -16.63 38.58 -9.42
N ILE A 363 -15.72 37.68 -9.06
CA ILE A 363 -15.96 36.69 -7.99
C ILE A 363 -16.02 37.33 -6.61
N GLU A 364 -15.15 38.31 -6.30
CA GLU A 364 -15.24 39.08 -5.04
C GLU A 364 -16.60 39.78 -4.91
N TYR A 365 -17.02 40.55 -5.93
CA TYR A 365 -18.29 41.26 -5.93
C TYR A 365 -19.49 40.32 -5.78
N VAL A 366 -19.51 39.22 -6.55
CA VAL A 366 -20.60 38.22 -6.52
C VAL A 366 -20.64 37.49 -5.19
N PHE A 367 -19.49 37.08 -4.64
CA PHE A 367 -19.44 36.35 -3.37
C PHE A 367 -19.85 37.25 -2.19
N ASN A 368 -19.37 38.50 -2.14
CA ASN A 368 -19.81 39.48 -1.15
C ASN A 368 -21.33 39.70 -1.22
N SER A 369 -21.86 39.94 -2.42
CA SER A 369 -23.31 40.14 -2.66
C SER A 369 -24.15 38.94 -2.21
N ALA A 370 -23.75 37.73 -2.57
CA ALA A 370 -24.49 36.52 -2.20
C ALA A 370 -24.38 36.20 -0.70
N CYS A 371 -23.24 36.49 -0.08
CA CYS A 371 -23.03 36.37 1.36
C CYS A 371 -23.94 37.31 2.15
N ASP A 372 -24.03 38.58 1.77
CA ASP A 372 -24.85 39.58 2.48
C ASP A 372 -26.31 39.15 2.65
N ILE A 373 -26.90 38.54 1.63
CA ILE A 373 -28.30 38.08 1.66
C ILE A 373 -28.49 36.87 2.60
N ILE A 374 -27.50 35.97 2.68
CA ILE A 374 -27.51 34.86 3.64
C ILE A 374 -27.33 35.37 5.08
N PHE A 375 -26.46 36.37 5.28
CA PHE A 375 -26.25 36.96 6.60
C PHE A 375 -27.48 37.72 7.11
N GLN A 376 -28.25 38.37 6.23
CA GLN A 376 -29.56 38.94 6.58
C GLN A 376 -30.53 37.86 7.06
N LYS A 377 -30.69 36.76 6.30
CA LYS A 377 -31.54 35.63 6.70
C LYS A 377 -31.16 35.03 8.06
N LEU A 378 -29.87 34.82 8.31
CA LEU A 378 -29.38 34.28 9.59
C LEU A 378 -29.69 35.22 10.78
N VAL A 379 -29.61 36.54 10.59
CA VAL A 379 -29.99 37.52 11.61
C VAL A 379 -31.50 37.47 11.87
N ASP A 380 -32.32 37.41 10.83
CA ASP A 380 -33.77 37.34 10.97
C ASP A 380 -34.27 36.03 11.60
N GLU A 381 -33.55 34.91 11.44
CA GLU A 381 -33.86 33.65 12.12
C GLU A 381 -33.50 33.72 13.62
N VAL A 382 -32.31 34.23 13.96
CA VAL A 382 -31.91 34.43 15.36
C VAL A 382 -32.87 35.39 16.09
N LEU A 383 -33.29 36.48 15.43
CA LEU A 383 -34.31 37.40 15.98
C LEU A 383 -35.68 36.71 16.13
N ARG A 384 -36.09 35.86 15.19
CA ARG A 384 -37.37 35.13 15.29
C ARG A 384 -37.37 34.07 16.38
N ASP A 385 -36.27 33.36 16.62
CA ASP A 385 -36.18 32.38 17.71
C ASP A 385 -36.00 33.02 19.09
N PHE A 386 -35.38 34.21 19.15
CA PHE A 386 -35.38 35.07 20.34
C PHE A 386 -36.82 35.51 20.70
N VAL A 387 -37.57 36.05 19.72
CA VAL A 387 -38.98 36.45 19.89
C VAL A 387 -39.91 35.28 20.22
N ARG A 388 -39.59 34.06 19.74
CA ARG A 388 -40.36 32.84 20.02
C ARG A 388 -40.03 32.15 21.35
N GLY A 389 -39.10 32.69 22.16
CA GLY A 389 -38.83 32.23 23.52
C GLY A 389 -38.30 30.79 23.63
N ARG A 390 -37.76 30.21 22.54
CA ARG A 390 -37.24 28.83 22.53
C ARG A 390 -35.80 28.74 23.02
N GLY A 391 -35.06 29.84 23.02
CA GLY A 391 -33.82 29.96 23.79
C GLY A 391 -34.11 30.46 25.20
N ARG A 392 -33.77 29.67 26.22
CA ARG A 392 -33.52 30.18 27.58
C ARG A 392 -32.01 30.46 27.73
N PRO A 393 -31.53 31.70 27.51
CA PRO A 393 -30.35 32.14 28.25
C PRO A 393 -30.74 32.26 29.72
N ILE A 394 -29.91 31.74 30.63
CA ILE A 394 -29.96 32.17 32.02
C ILE A 394 -29.37 33.58 32.03
N VAL A 395 -30.24 34.59 32.14
CA VAL A 395 -29.81 35.98 32.31
C VAL A 395 -29.48 36.18 33.79
N GLU A 396 -28.30 35.74 34.19
CA GLU A 396 -27.62 36.41 35.30
C GLU A 396 -27.26 37.82 34.81
N ARG A 397 -27.66 38.83 35.58
CA ARG A 397 -27.38 40.22 35.25
C ARG A 397 -25.90 40.47 35.48
N ILE A 398 -25.15 40.77 34.43
CA ILE A 398 -23.94 41.57 34.58
C ILE A 398 -24.41 42.93 35.14
N PRO A 399 -23.93 43.39 36.32
CA PRO A 399 -24.25 44.72 36.82
C PRO A 399 -23.79 45.77 35.81
N LEU A 400 -24.54 46.87 35.67
CA LEU A 400 -24.16 47.95 34.74
C LEU A 400 -23.05 48.86 35.31
N ASP A 401 -22.45 48.45 36.44
CA ASP A 401 -21.55 49.22 37.29
C ASP A 401 -20.15 48.59 37.27
N SER A 402 -19.43 48.76 36.15
CA SER A 402 -17.98 48.42 35.99
C SER A 402 -17.41 48.80 34.60
N LEU A 403 -18.24 49.30 33.68
CA LEU A 403 -17.77 50.12 32.56
C LEU A 403 -17.73 51.59 33.03
N ASP A 404 -16.64 51.94 33.74
CA ASP A 404 -16.07 53.28 33.93
C ASP A 404 -15.13 53.21 35.16
N ASP A 405 -13.82 53.18 34.92
CA ASP A 405 -12.74 53.68 35.81
C ASP A 405 -11.36 53.36 35.18
N GLU A 406 -10.62 54.38 34.73
CA GLU A 406 -9.19 54.29 34.46
C GLU A 406 -8.37 54.65 35.72
N PRO A 407 -7.21 54.02 35.95
CA PRO A 407 -6.21 54.53 36.89
C PRO A 407 -4.92 55.00 36.17
N GLU A 408 -4.85 56.30 35.86
CA GLU A 408 -3.56 57.02 35.74
C GLU A 408 -3.11 57.58 37.10
N LEU A 409 -1.88 58.13 37.16
CA LEU A 409 -1.15 58.65 38.34
C LEU A 409 -0.59 57.54 39.25
N GLY A 410 0.61 57.65 39.86
CA GLY A 410 1.44 58.81 40.21
C GLY A 410 1.26 59.12 41.71
N GLU A 411 2.26 59.28 42.58
CA GLU A 411 3.73 59.50 42.49
C GLU A 411 4.43 58.79 43.69
N SER A 412 5.62 58.15 43.58
CA SER A 412 7.01 58.67 43.70
C SER A 412 7.64 58.75 45.12
N SER A 413 8.99 58.88 45.18
CA SER A 413 9.90 58.79 46.35
C SER A 413 10.03 57.37 46.97
N SER A 414 11.17 56.86 47.46
CA SER A 414 12.61 57.24 47.58
C SER A 414 13.40 55.94 47.94
N HIS A 415 14.72 55.74 48.07
CA HIS A 415 16.08 56.31 47.79
C HIS A 415 17.09 55.18 48.21
N ILE A 416 18.41 55.08 47.97
CA ILE A 416 19.54 55.68 47.20
C ILE A 416 20.68 54.60 47.28
N GLY A 417 21.70 54.47 46.42
CA GLY A 417 22.19 55.22 45.24
C GLY A 417 23.15 54.34 44.39
N MET A 418 23.65 54.80 43.23
CA MET A 418 24.81 55.71 43.00
C MET A 418 26.17 54.99 43.26
N ILE A 419 27.23 54.99 42.43
CA ILE A 419 27.85 55.87 41.39
C ILE A 419 28.65 54.89 40.44
N ASP A 420 28.96 54.96 39.12
CA ASP A 420 28.92 55.82 37.89
C ASP A 420 29.13 54.83 36.66
N LEU A 421 29.48 55.04 35.35
CA LEU A 421 29.53 55.99 34.19
C LEU A 421 30.09 55.13 32.99
N THR A 422 30.01 55.36 31.66
CA THR A 422 29.28 56.21 30.67
C THR A 422 28.59 55.28 29.62
N ASN A 423 27.87 55.63 28.53
CA ASN A 423 27.65 56.84 27.69
C ASN A 423 28.76 57.12 26.63
N PRO A 424 28.50 57.76 25.45
CA PRO A 424 27.28 58.39 24.86
C PRO A 424 26.56 57.48 23.80
N MET A 425 25.48 57.78 23.05
CA MET A 425 24.34 58.75 22.96
C MET A 425 23.23 58.06 22.07
N ILE A 426 21.90 58.35 21.96
CA ILE A 426 21.00 59.54 22.03
C ILE A 426 20.92 60.34 20.69
N PRO A 427 19.74 60.71 20.11
CA PRO A 427 18.35 60.18 20.28
C PRO A 427 17.40 60.27 19.03
N GLN A 428 16.08 60.03 19.22
CA GLN A 428 14.91 60.52 18.43
C GLN A 428 14.78 60.09 16.93
N GLY A 429 13.61 60.09 16.27
CA GLY A 429 12.22 60.36 16.69
C GLY A 429 11.44 61.17 15.64
N GLY A 430 10.31 60.68 15.10
CA GLY A 430 9.50 61.44 14.13
C GLY A 430 8.45 60.64 13.34
N ILE A 431 7.48 61.36 12.77
CA ILE A 431 6.31 60.87 12.00
C ILE A 431 6.27 61.59 10.63
N LEU A 432 5.42 61.11 9.70
CA LEU A 432 4.99 61.74 8.42
C LEU A 432 5.91 61.63 7.17
N SER A 433 5.59 60.63 6.35
CA SER A 433 5.13 60.83 4.95
C SER A 433 6.12 61.04 3.79
N LYS A 434 5.61 60.58 2.62
CA LYS A 434 5.87 61.02 1.23
C LYS A 434 7.11 60.54 0.45
N ASP A 435 6.76 59.79 -0.59
CA ASP A 435 7.07 60.08 -2.00
C ASP A 435 8.47 59.71 -2.57
N THR A 436 8.49 58.59 -3.30
CA THR A 436 8.68 58.60 -4.78
C THR A 436 10.09 58.52 -5.41
N ILE A 437 10.41 57.31 -5.93
CA ILE A 437 10.93 56.98 -7.29
C ILE A 437 12.45 56.72 -7.59
N THR A 438 12.68 55.59 -8.30
CA THR A 438 13.78 55.14 -9.21
C THR A 438 15.24 54.84 -8.76
N LEU A 439 15.66 53.57 -9.02
CA LEU A 439 16.68 53.07 -9.98
C LEU A 439 18.03 53.83 -10.23
N PRO A 440 19.11 53.17 -10.72
CA PRO A 440 19.64 51.81 -10.43
C PRO A 440 21.21 51.72 -10.42
N ALA A 441 21.76 50.49 -10.52
CA ALA A 441 23.10 50.07 -11.04
C ALA A 441 24.20 49.58 -10.07
N LYS A 442 25.14 48.77 -10.62
CA LYS A 442 26.27 48.00 -10.02
C LYS A 442 27.64 48.67 -10.38
N PRO A 443 28.87 48.13 -10.10
CA PRO A 443 29.36 46.93 -9.37
C PRO A 443 30.48 47.30 -8.32
N PRO A 444 31.50 46.48 -7.91
CA PRO A 444 31.80 45.03 -7.99
C PRO A 444 32.13 44.35 -6.61
N GLN A 445 32.94 43.26 -6.59
CA GLN A 445 33.36 42.42 -5.42
C GLN A 445 34.88 42.65 -5.04
N PRO A 446 35.70 41.77 -4.38
CA PRO A 446 35.52 40.53 -3.56
C PRO A 446 36.52 40.30 -2.33
N ILE A 447 36.56 39.05 -1.78
CA ILE A 447 37.64 38.23 -1.09
C ILE A 447 38.07 38.32 0.42
N THR A 448 38.31 37.11 1.01
CA THR A 448 39.33 36.65 2.04
C THR A 448 39.25 36.99 3.56
N GLN A 449 39.79 36.20 4.54
CA GLN A 449 39.94 34.73 4.76
C GLN A 449 40.61 34.32 6.13
N ILE A 450 40.19 33.19 6.77
CA ILE A 450 40.91 32.33 7.79
C ILE A 450 41.21 33.09 9.15
N ILE A 451 41.81 32.65 10.29
CA ILE A 451 42.59 31.52 10.90
C ILE A 451 42.15 31.42 12.42
N ARG A 452 42.02 30.33 13.21
CA ARG A 452 42.72 29.05 13.57
C ARG A 452 43.92 29.14 14.55
N PRO A 453 44.02 28.22 15.55
CA PRO A 453 44.87 27.00 15.45
C PRO A 453 44.23 25.68 16.02
N VAL A 454 44.99 24.74 16.63
CA VAL A 454 44.65 23.29 16.88
C VAL A 454 45.45 22.65 18.05
N SER A 455 44.87 21.75 18.90
CA SER A 455 45.48 20.52 19.55
C SER A 455 44.66 19.96 20.75
N LYS A 456 44.70 18.70 21.29
CA LYS A 456 45.23 17.30 21.01
C LYS A 456 44.62 16.34 22.13
N ASN A 457 44.85 15.01 22.36
CA ASN A 457 45.72 13.91 21.87
C ASN A 457 45.24 12.47 22.33
N ARG A 458 45.23 11.44 21.45
CA ARG A 458 45.52 9.97 21.68
C ARG A 458 44.64 9.12 22.68
N SER A 459 44.64 7.77 22.75
CA SER A 459 45.54 6.66 22.28
C SER A 459 44.82 5.30 21.99
N THR A 460 45.52 4.27 21.47
CA THR A 460 45.08 2.87 21.10
C THR A 460 45.92 1.77 21.82
N PRO A 461 45.58 0.45 21.79
CA PRO A 461 46.21 -0.52 20.83
C PRO A 461 45.44 -1.86 20.54
N GLU A 462 46.12 -2.86 19.95
CA GLU A 462 45.66 -4.22 19.47
C GLU A 462 46.71 -5.32 19.86
N PRO A 463 46.97 -6.48 19.18
CA PRO A 463 46.18 -7.47 18.38
C PRO A 463 46.47 -8.99 18.75
N GLN A 464 46.01 -10.01 17.96
CA GLN A 464 46.80 -11.16 17.38
C GLN A 464 46.18 -12.59 17.20
N THR A 465 46.78 -13.32 16.23
CA THR A 465 46.45 -14.56 15.50
C THR A 465 47.01 -15.91 16.02
N SER A 466 46.50 -17.07 15.53
CA SER A 466 47.29 -18.11 14.79
C SER A 466 46.34 -19.07 14.04
N LYS A 467 46.54 -19.55 12.80
CA LYS A 467 47.70 -20.15 12.08
C LYS A 467 48.03 -21.62 12.41
N LYS A 468 47.21 -22.34 13.20
CA LYS A 468 47.44 -23.77 13.52
C LYS A 468 46.53 -24.78 12.79
N ASP A 469 45.27 -24.43 12.50
CA ASP A 469 44.29 -25.44 12.07
C ASP A 469 44.32 -25.76 10.56
N TYR A 470 44.82 -24.83 9.73
CA TYR A 470 45.00 -25.02 8.29
C TYR A 470 45.87 -26.22 7.91
N GLN A 471 46.72 -26.73 8.83
CA GLN A 471 47.58 -27.89 8.56
C GLN A 471 46.89 -29.24 8.76
N LYS A 472 45.82 -29.33 9.57
CA LYS A 472 45.09 -30.59 9.81
C LYS A 472 44.21 -30.99 8.63
N LEU A 473 43.67 -30.00 7.91
CA LEU A 473 42.72 -30.19 6.81
C LEU A 473 43.35 -30.92 5.60
N ALA A 474 44.65 -30.73 5.37
CA ALA A 474 45.37 -31.30 4.23
C ALA A 474 45.47 -32.84 4.24
N ASN A 475 45.65 -33.45 5.41
CA ASN A 475 46.01 -34.87 5.51
C ASN A 475 44.82 -35.83 5.34
N VAL A 476 43.59 -35.40 5.63
CA VAL A 476 42.39 -36.26 5.52
C VAL A 476 41.93 -36.38 4.06
N ILE A 477 42.12 -35.32 3.26
CA ILE A 477 41.70 -35.24 1.86
C ILE A 477 42.42 -36.31 1.00
N GLN A 478 43.69 -36.58 1.28
CA GLN A 478 44.48 -37.53 0.49
C GLN A 478 43.98 -38.98 0.61
N MET A 479 43.49 -39.39 1.79
CA MET A 479 43.19 -40.81 2.09
C MET A 479 41.92 -41.35 1.42
N PHE A 480 41.01 -40.48 0.96
CA PHE A 480 39.77 -40.90 0.28
C PHE A 480 39.89 -40.98 -1.25
N ILE A 481 40.95 -40.42 -1.84
CA ILE A 481 41.19 -40.42 -3.29
C ILE A 481 41.44 -41.85 -3.80
N ASP A 482 42.20 -42.65 -3.06
CA ASP A 482 42.67 -43.98 -3.51
C ASP A 482 41.58 -45.07 -3.50
N ARG A 483 40.45 -44.86 -2.80
CA ARG A 483 39.50 -45.94 -2.48
C ARG A 483 38.32 -46.07 -3.46
N ARG A 484 38.27 -45.31 -4.56
CA ARG A 484 37.12 -45.33 -5.49
C ARG A 484 37.45 -45.54 -6.97
N THR A 485 38.71 -45.78 -7.33
CA THR A 485 39.06 -46.32 -8.65
C THR A 485 38.86 -47.85 -8.67
N ARG A 486 38.51 -48.42 -9.84
CA ARG A 486 38.56 -49.88 -10.17
C ARG A 486 37.51 -50.82 -9.53
N LYS A 487 36.24 -50.72 -9.96
CA LYS A 487 35.43 -51.84 -10.52
C LYS A 487 34.17 -51.24 -11.18
N MET A 488 34.00 -51.35 -12.50
CA MET A 488 33.43 -52.49 -13.24
C MET A 488 31.91 -52.63 -13.01
N LYS A 489 31.08 -52.29 -14.02
CA LYS A 489 30.73 -53.10 -15.22
C LYS A 489 29.53 -54.05 -14.98
N SER A 490 28.40 -53.45 -14.63
CA SER A 490 27.06 -53.83 -15.13
C SER A 490 26.26 -52.51 -15.22
N ASP A 491 25.29 -52.31 -16.11
CA ASP A 491 24.61 -53.24 -17.02
C ASP A 491 24.52 -52.74 -18.47
N LEU A 492 24.13 -53.65 -19.36
CA LEU A 492 24.01 -53.42 -20.80
C LEU A 492 22.65 -53.95 -21.28
N ARG A 493 21.93 -53.16 -22.11
CA ARG A 493 20.65 -53.52 -22.77
C ARG A 493 19.43 -53.47 -21.80
N THR A 494 18.17 -53.26 -22.24
CA THR A 494 17.60 -53.22 -23.62
C THR A 494 16.31 -52.38 -23.69
N LYS A 495 16.13 -51.61 -24.81
CA LYS A 495 14.91 -51.42 -25.66
C LYS A 495 13.48 -51.27 -25.07
N SER A 496 12.51 -50.60 -25.71
CA SER A 496 12.52 -49.59 -26.80
C SER A 496 11.10 -49.09 -27.19
N THR A 497 10.95 -47.77 -27.41
CA THR A 497 10.13 -47.10 -28.46
C THR A 497 8.64 -47.44 -28.69
N LYS A 498 7.79 -46.39 -28.80
CA LYS A 498 7.23 -45.91 -30.10
C LYS A 498 6.57 -44.51 -30.02
N LYS A 499 6.32 -43.92 -31.19
CA LYS A 499 5.84 -42.55 -31.55
C LYS A 499 5.44 -42.59 -33.06
N PRO A 500 4.90 -41.55 -33.72
CA PRO A 500 3.80 -40.60 -33.41
C PRO A 500 2.82 -40.44 -34.63
N LYS A 501 2.08 -39.30 -34.75
CA LYS A 501 1.39 -38.72 -35.97
C LYS A 501 -0.02 -39.28 -36.33
N SER A 502 -0.97 -38.54 -36.95
CA SER A 502 -1.13 -37.07 -37.18
C SER A 502 -2.48 -36.62 -37.83
N LYS A 503 -2.79 -35.31 -37.73
CA LYS A 503 -3.49 -34.40 -38.71
C LYS A 503 -5.05 -34.36 -38.86
N LYS A 504 -5.59 -33.17 -38.51
CA LYS A 504 -6.47 -32.22 -39.28
C LYS A 504 -7.97 -32.51 -39.62
N LYS A 505 -8.77 -31.45 -39.39
CA LYS A 505 -10.01 -30.94 -40.07
C LYS A 505 -11.41 -31.52 -39.79
N GLU A 506 -12.22 -30.72 -39.07
CA GLU A 506 -13.54 -30.11 -39.43
C GLU A 506 -14.24 -30.41 -40.79
N PRO A 507 -15.57 -30.12 -40.96
CA PRO A 507 -16.66 -29.90 -39.95
C PRO A 507 -18.08 -30.46 -40.35
N ARG A 508 -19.11 -30.05 -39.56
CA ARG A 508 -20.57 -29.92 -39.86
C ARG A 508 -21.55 -31.12 -39.74
N LYS A 509 -22.40 -31.01 -38.68
CA LYS A 509 -23.89 -30.98 -38.64
C LYS A 509 -24.78 -32.20 -39.04
N THR A 510 -25.56 -32.61 -38.04
CA THR A 510 -27.03 -32.90 -38.01
C THR A 510 -27.63 -34.18 -38.65
N THR A 511 -28.04 -35.09 -37.75
CA THR A 511 -29.35 -35.80 -37.67
C THR A 511 -29.90 -36.62 -38.84
N SER A 512 -29.98 -37.95 -38.68
CA SER A 512 -31.27 -38.66 -38.42
C SER A 512 -31.11 -40.19 -38.25
N SER A 513 -32.05 -40.79 -37.51
CA SER A 513 -32.29 -42.24 -37.27
C SER A 513 -33.54 -42.69 -38.10
N PRO A 514 -34.12 -43.93 -38.04
CA PRO A 514 -33.97 -45.00 -37.02
C PRO A 514 -34.17 -46.50 -37.45
N ARG A 515 -34.25 -47.40 -36.45
CA ARG A 515 -34.88 -48.76 -36.45
C ARG A 515 -34.11 -49.86 -37.23
N ARG A 516 -34.26 -51.17 -36.95
CA ARG A 516 -35.32 -51.90 -36.21
C ARG A 516 -34.83 -53.25 -35.65
N GLN A 517 -35.12 -53.61 -34.38
CA GLN A 517 -35.63 -54.93 -33.92
C GLN A 517 -35.87 -54.95 -32.39
N LEU A 518 -36.57 -55.99 -31.91
CA LEU A 518 -37.19 -56.25 -30.59
C LEU A 518 -37.28 -57.81 -30.41
N PRO A 519 -37.73 -58.45 -29.30
CA PRO A 519 -38.69 -58.00 -28.26
C PRO A 519 -38.48 -58.53 -26.79
N VAL A 520 -39.51 -58.34 -25.93
CA VAL A 520 -39.82 -59.02 -24.62
C VAL A 520 -38.94 -58.65 -23.40
N GLU A 521 -39.39 -58.50 -22.13
CA GLU A 521 -40.57 -58.00 -21.34
C GLU A 521 -40.02 -57.86 -19.87
N VAL A 522 -40.55 -57.18 -18.84
CA VAL A 522 -41.81 -57.23 -18.03
C VAL A 522 -41.68 -56.01 -17.06
N ILE A 523 -42.56 -54.98 -17.01
CA ILE A 523 -43.73 -54.77 -16.08
C ILE A 523 -43.40 -54.87 -14.57
N THR A 524 -43.83 -54.02 -13.60
CA THR A 524 -44.25 -52.59 -13.45
C THR A 524 -44.21 -52.20 -11.94
N SER A 525 -44.43 -50.91 -11.56
CA SER A 525 -45.22 -50.37 -10.39
C SER A 525 -45.33 -51.10 -9.03
N SER A 526 -45.61 -50.48 -7.86
CA SER A 526 -45.53 -49.14 -7.24
C SER A 526 -46.22 -49.23 -5.85
N SER A 527 -46.03 -48.26 -4.93
CA SER A 527 -46.86 -48.08 -3.70
C SER A 527 -46.73 -49.21 -2.63
N GLU A 528 -47.09 -49.10 -1.33
CA GLU A 528 -47.47 -47.97 -0.44
C GLU A 528 -47.35 -48.37 1.07
N GLN A 529 -47.37 -47.37 1.96
CA GLN A 529 -47.88 -47.34 3.38
C GLN A 529 -47.45 -48.35 4.49
N ARG A 530 -46.86 -47.76 5.56
CA ARG A 530 -47.28 -47.75 6.99
C ARG A 530 -47.08 -48.93 7.99
N ASP A 531 -46.44 -48.53 9.10
CA ASP A 531 -46.80 -48.69 10.54
C ASP A 531 -46.88 -50.05 11.29
N GLN A 532 -45.93 -50.19 12.23
CA GLN A 532 -46.11 -50.47 13.69
C GLN A 532 -46.44 -51.88 14.27
N GLN A 533 -45.46 -52.35 15.05
CA GLN A 533 -45.57 -52.96 16.41
C GLN A 533 -45.92 -54.45 16.65
N VAL A 534 -45.59 -54.85 17.89
CA VAL A 534 -45.93 -56.06 18.69
C VAL A 534 -44.99 -57.29 18.60
N THR A 535 -44.20 -57.37 19.67
CA THR A 535 -43.31 -58.41 20.20
C THR A 535 -43.91 -59.79 20.50
N LEU A 536 -43.05 -60.83 20.49
CA LEU A 536 -42.79 -61.91 21.51
C LEU A 536 -41.77 -62.91 20.87
N ASP A 537 -40.58 -63.22 21.41
CA ASP A 537 -40.20 -63.98 22.64
C ASP A 537 -40.70 -65.46 22.60
N VAL A 538 -39.94 -66.54 22.92
CA VAL A 538 -38.79 -66.75 23.85
C VAL A 538 -37.78 -67.79 23.29
N GLY A 539 -36.47 -67.70 23.60
CA GLY A 539 -35.48 -68.68 23.07
C GLY A 539 -34.01 -68.70 23.59
N SER A 540 -33.80 -68.80 24.92
CA SER A 540 -32.58 -69.30 25.64
C SER A 540 -31.43 -69.99 24.84
N LYS A 541 -30.11 -69.80 25.07
CA LYS A 541 -29.31 -69.08 26.11
C LYS A 541 -27.81 -69.03 25.71
N ASN A 542 -27.05 -68.07 26.26
CA ASN A 542 -25.57 -67.93 26.26
C ASN A 542 -24.92 -67.76 24.86
N GLY A 543 -23.85 -67.00 24.61
CA GLY A 543 -23.00 -66.08 25.39
C GLY A 543 -21.79 -65.71 24.50
N SER A 544 -21.05 -64.61 24.66
CA SER A 544 -21.11 -63.49 25.61
C SER A 544 -20.53 -62.23 24.94
N LYS A 545 -21.05 -61.03 25.26
CA LYS A 545 -20.36 -59.77 24.93
C LYS A 545 -19.18 -59.60 25.89
N TRP A 546 -18.01 -59.25 25.37
CA TRP A 546 -16.89 -58.76 26.19
C TRP A 546 -16.47 -57.36 25.77
N THR A 547 -16.74 -56.42 26.68
CA THR A 547 -16.26 -55.04 26.73
C THR A 547 -14.78 -55.00 27.16
N PRO A 548 -14.08 -53.84 27.01
CA PRO A 548 -12.67 -53.73 27.35
C PRO A 548 -12.43 -53.79 28.88
N MET A 549 -11.18 -54.03 29.29
CA MET A 549 -10.76 -53.91 30.69
C MET A 549 -9.87 -52.69 30.92
N GLN A 550 -10.46 -51.67 31.55
CA GLN A 550 -9.75 -50.82 32.50
C GLN A 550 -9.43 -51.62 33.79
N ARG A 551 -8.45 -51.13 34.54
CA ARG A 551 -8.33 -51.15 36.02
C ARG A 551 -7.21 -50.16 36.37
N PHE A 552 -7.18 -49.50 37.52
CA PHE A 552 -7.83 -49.74 38.82
C PHE A 552 -8.90 -48.67 39.13
N ALA A 553 -10.06 -48.95 39.74
CA ALA A 553 -10.32 -49.25 41.18
C ALA A 553 -9.88 -48.08 42.10
N GLU A 554 -10.79 -47.26 42.65
CA GLU A 554 -11.71 -47.50 43.81
C GLU A 554 -11.03 -47.44 45.19
N PRO A 555 -11.71 -47.03 46.30
CA PRO A 555 -12.97 -46.27 46.44
C PRO A 555 -12.73 -44.99 47.31
N PRO A 556 -13.68 -44.49 48.14
CA PRO A 556 -13.94 -45.10 49.45
C PRO A 556 -15.43 -45.16 49.86
N ARG A 557 -15.73 -45.86 50.98
CA ARG A 557 -17.07 -46.01 51.57
C ARG A 557 -17.21 -45.27 52.91
N SER A 558 -18.44 -44.81 53.17
CA SER A 558 -19.18 -44.78 54.46
C SER A 558 -18.61 -44.06 55.70
N ARG A 559 -19.56 -43.65 56.55
CA ARG A 559 -19.43 -43.03 57.89
C ARG A 559 -18.54 -43.80 58.88
N GLU A 560 -18.11 -43.07 59.91
CA GLU A 560 -17.16 -43.49 60.96
C GLU A 560 -17.75 -44.34 62.12
N HIS A 561 -16.82 -44.88 62.91
CA HIS A 561 -16.92 -45.29 64.33
C HIS A 561 -17.46 -46.70 64.76
N VAL A 562 -16.56 -47.69 64.65
CA VAL A 562 -16.02 -48.57 65.73
C VAL A 562 -16.91 -49.63 66.47
N SER A 563 -16.30 -50.82 66.65
CA SER A 563 -16.48 -51.92 67.65
C SER A 563 -17.20 -53.25 67.26
N ASP A 564 -16.41 -54.34 67.44
CA ASP A 564 -16.67 -55.75 67.84
C ASP A 564 -17.29 -56.81 66.87
N ASP A 565 -17.04 -58.11 67.18
CA ASP A 565 -16.86 -59.24 66.23
C ASP A 565 -17.84 -60.46 66.35
N LEU A 566 -17.85 -61.33 65.30
CA LEU A 566 -18.47 -62.68 65.20
C LEU A 566 -17.66 -63.59 64.19
N GLU A 567 -17.73 -64.94 64.23
CA GLU A 567 -16.77 -65.89 63.56
C GLU A 567 -17.36 -66.90 62.51
N GLU A 568 -16.56 -67.35 61.48
CA GLU A 568 -16.49 -68.72 60.86
C GLU A 568 -15.39 -68.86 59.74
N SER A 569 -15.29 -69.97 58.95
CA SER A 569 -14.04 -70.51 58.31
C SER A 569 -13.90 -70.63 56.75
N GLU A 570 -12.73 -71.10 56.23
CA GLU A 570 -12.10 -70.72 54.92
C GLU A 570 -12.08 -71.76 53.72
N ASP A 571 -11.06 -71.72 52.83
CA ASP A 571 -11.13 -72.07 51.37
C ASP A 571 -9.85 -72.75 50.73
N PRO A 572 -9.96 -73.52 49.61
CA PRO A 572 -8.84 -74.07 48.81
C PRO A 572 -8.43 -73.31 47.53
N TYR A 573 -9.11 -72.23 47.12
CA TYR A 573 -8.64 -71.30 46.07
C TYR A 573 -7.35 -70.58 46.50
N GLU A 574 -7.22 -70.28 47.81
CA GLU A 574 -5.96 -70.02 48.49
C GLU A 574 -4.84 -70.99 48.07
N ALA A 575 -5.12 -72.29 48.04
CA ALA A 575 -4.18 -73.35 47.63
C ALA A 575 -3.48 -73.05 46.29
N LYS A 576 -4.22 -72.47 45.34
CA LYS A 576 -3.71 -72.11 44.01
C LYS A 576 -3.07 -70.72 43.99
N MET A 577 -3.63 -69.78 44.75
CA MET A 577 -3.07 -68.42 44.89
C MET A 577 -1.74 -68.40 45.65
N LYS A 578 -1.58 -69.18 46.72
CA LYS A 578 -0.33 -69.34 47.48
C LYS A 578 0.81 -69.87 46.60
N LYS A 579 0.52 -70.74 45.62
CA LYS A 579 1.53 -71.23 44.66
C LYS A 579 1.99 -70.13 43.69
N LEU A 580 1.06 -69.40 43.07
CA LEU A 580 1.38 -68.28 42.18
C LEU A 580 2.05 -67.12 42.94
N SER A 581 1.63 -66.86 44.18
CA SER A 581 2.24 -65.89 45.08
C SER A 581 3.69 -66.27 45.40
N ALA A 582 4.00 -67.55 45.65
CA ALA A 582 5.38 -68.00 45.86
C ALA A 582 6.28 -67.80 44.63
N GLU A 583 5.77 -68.09 43.43
CA GLU A 583 6.48 -67.83 42.16
C GLU A 583 6.71 -66.31 41.94
N LEU A 584 5.73 -65.47 42.26
CA LEU A 584 5.83 -64.01 42.19
C LEU A 584 6.83 -63.45 43.23
N THR A 585 6.76 -63.92 44.48
CA THR A 585 7.67 -63.53 45.56
C THR A 585 9.12 -63.89 45.24
N ALA A 586 9.38 -65.02 44.58
CA ALA A 586 10.73 -65.40 44.14
C ALA A 586 11.31 -64.49 43.04
N ILE A 587 10.47 -63.76 42.29
CA ILE A 587 10.88 -62.76 41.31
C ILE A 587 10.98 -61.37 41.97
N LEU A 588 10.05 -61.01 42.85
CA LEU A 588 10.14 -59.79 43.67
C LEU A 588 11.42 -59.77 44.52
N LYS A 589 11.89 -60.92 45.03
CA LYS A 589 13.19 -61.02 45.70
C LYS A 589 14.41 -60.76 44.82
N LYS A 590 14.27 -60.86 43.48
CA LYS A 590 15.30 -60.42 42.53
C LYS A 590 15.22 -58.93 42.20
N LEU A 591 14.12 -58.26 42.55
CA LEU A 591 14.00 -56.80 42.52
C LEU A 591 14.51 -56.16 43.83
N GLU A 592 14.54 -56.89 44.95
CA GLU A 592 15.15 -56.42 46.21
C GLU A 592 16.70 -56.33 46.14
N GLU A 593 17.36 -57.20 45.36
CA GLU A 593 18.83 -57.28 45.31
C GLU A 593 19.46 -56.31 44.27
N SER A 594 19.39 -55.02 44.61
CA SER A 594 20.09 -53.84 44.03
C SER A 594 19.41 -53.08 42.86
N LYS A 595 19.39 -51.74 42.84
CA LYS A 595 19.88 -50.72 43.82
C LYS A 595 19.28 -49.32 43.55
N ASN A 596 18.79 -48.64 44.61
CA ASN A 596 18.52 -47.19 44.73
C ASN A 596 18.22 -46.38 43.44
N GLU A 597 16.93 -46.19 43.14
CA GLU A 597 16.43 -45.20 42.18
C GLU A 597 15.76 -44.02 42.91
N ARG A 598 15.65 -42.85 42.25
CA ARG A 598 14.96 -41.66 42.79
C ARG A 598 13.59 -41.54 42.13
N LEU A 599 12.53 -41.32 42.92
CA LEU A 599 11.19 -41.07 42.38
C LEU A 599 11.11 -39.75 41.59
N PRO A 600 10.34 -39.70 40.48
CA PRO A 600 10.19 -38.51 39.65
C PRO A 600 9.39 -37.40 40.33
N GLN A 601 9.63 -36.17 39.89
CA GLN A 601 8.87 -34.97 40.29
C GLN A 601 8.06 -34.43 39.11
N VAL A 602 6.89 -33.86 39.41
CA VAL A 602 5.97 -33.29 38.41
C VAL A 602 5.52 -31.91 38.85
N HIS A 603 5.76 -30.90 38.01
CA HIS A 603 5.52 -29.49 38.27
C HIS A 603 4.64 -28.89 37.18
N VAL A 604 3.40 -28.53 37.50
CA VAL A 604 2.51 -27.85 36.55
C VAL A 604 2.98 -26.40 36.38
N LEU A 605 3.70 -26.13 35.30
CA LEU A 605 4.19 -24.79 34.97
C LEU A 605 3.05 -23.86 34.55
N ARG A 606 1.98 -24.36 33.95
CA ARG A 606 0.74 -23.59 33.70
C ARG A 606 -0.47 -24.50 33.86
N ASN A 607 -1.41 -24.13 34.72
CA ASN A 607 -2.73 -24.74 34.72
C ASN A 607 -3.47 -24.29 33.47
N GLY A 608 -4.11 -25.21 32.76
CA GLY A 608 -5.03 -24.84 31.69
C GLY A 608 -6.34 -24.23 32.20
N SER A 609 -7.00 -23.46 31.34
CA SER A 609 -8.33 -22.87 31.59
C SER A 609 -9.16 -22.84 30.30
N ALA A 610 -10.47 -22.76 30.47
CA ALA A 610 -11.43 -22.50 29.38
C ALA A 610 -12.24 -21.26 29.76
N GLU A 611 -12.02 -20.16 29.06
CA GLU A 611 -12.57 -18.84 29.39
C GLU A 611 -13.53 -18.39 28.29
N GLN A 612 -14.79 -18.13 28.66
CA GLN A 612 -15.81 -17.71 27.71
C GLN A 612 -15.63 -16.22 27.38
N THR A 613 -15.41 -15.91 26.11
CA THR A 613 -15.32 -14.53 25.60
C THR A 613 -16.70 -13.88 25.54
N SER A 614 -16.72 -12.55 25.48
CA SER A 614 -17.94 -11.72 25.53
C SER A 614 -18.90 -11.91 24.35
N ASP A 615 -18.47 -12.58 23.28
CA ASP A 615 -19.27 -13.00 22.13
C ASP A 615 -19.87 -14.42 22.28
N GLY A 616 -19.54 -15.12 23.37
CA GLY A 616 -20.04 -16.46 23.70
C GLY A 616 -19.14 -17.61 23.26
N GLN A 617 -18.03 -17.34 22.55
CA GLN A 617 -17.02 -18.37 22.25
C GLN A 617 -16.19 -18.73 23.49
N TYR A 618 -15.40 -19.81 23.42
CA TYR A 618 -14.45 -20.18 24.47
C TYR A 618 -13.02 -20.11 23.94
N ILE A 619 -12.15 -19.43 24.68
CA ILE A 619 -10.69 -19.51 24.55
C ILE A 619 -10.21 -20.63 25.47
N PHE A 620 -9.47 -21.57 24.92
CA PHE A 620 -8.81 -22.63 25.67
C PHE A 620 -7.33 -22.27 25.84
N ILE A 621 -6.82 -22.49 27.04
CA ILE A 621 -5.45 -22.22 27.44
C ILE A 621 -4.84 -23.56 27.83
N ALA A 622 -3.93 -24.09 27.03
CA ALA A 622 -3.29 -25.38 27.29
C ALA A 622 -2.57 -25.41 28.65
N SER A 623 -2.61 -26.56 29.33
CA SER A 623 -1.72 -26.83 30.46
C SER A 623 -0.27 -26.98 29.98
N ILE A 624 0.71 -26.64 30.82
CA ILE A 624 2.13 -26.89 30.56
C ILE A 624 2.73 -27.55 31.80
N THR A 625 3.43 -28.68 31.63
CA THR A 625 3.91 -29.50 32.75
C THR A 625 5.38 -29.87 32.57
N LEU A 626 6.21 -29.61 33.59
CA LEU A 626 7.58 -30.10 33.67
C LEU A 626 7.62 -31.37 34.51
N ILE A 627 8.31 -32.40 34.02
CA ILE A 627 8.57 -33.67 34.71
C ILE A 627 10.09 -33.80 34.83
N GLN A 628 10.59 -34.18 36.00
CA GLN A 628 12.01 -34.37 36.27
C GLN A 628 12.23 -35.78 36.82
N ASP A 629 12.93 -36.63 36.05
CA ASP A 629 13.16 -38.05 36.39
C ASP A 629 14.58 -38.48 36.02
N GLY A 630 15.26 -39.23 36.90
CA GLY A 630 16.64 -39.71 36.68
C GLY A 630 17.74 -38.63 36.51
N GLY A 631 17.38 -37.35 36.39
CA GLY A 631 18.25 -36.26 35.95
C GLY A 631 17.88 -35.67 34.57
N THR A 632 16.89 -36.25 33.90
CA THR A 632 16.31 -35.79 32.63
C THR A 632 15.15 -34.81 32.89
N ASN A 633 15.15 -33.67 32.20
CA ASN A 633 14.06 -32.70 32.24
C ASN A 633 13.14 -32.87 31.01
N ILE A 634 11.86 -33.16 31.25
CA ILE A 634 10.84 -33.45 30.23
C ILE A 634 9.75 -32.39 30.32
N LEU A 635 9.56 -31.59 29.28
CA LEU A 635 8.50 -30.58 29.18
C LEU A 635 7.34 -31.12 28.34
N VAL A 636 6.12 -31.15 28.90
CA VAL A 636 4.89 -31.54 28.21
C VAL A 636 4.08 -30.31 27.86
N ASP A 637 3.89 -30.12 26.55
CA ASP A 637 3.31 -28.97 25.84
C ASP A 637 4.05 -27.64 26.09
N THR A 638 3.91 -26.67 25.17
CA THR A 638 4.64 -25.39 25.25
C THR A 638 3.75 -24.14 25.22
N GLY A 639 2.45 -24.26 24.92
CA GLY A 639 1.53 -23.12 24.81
C GLY A 639 1.35 -22.60 23.38
N LEU A 640 0.77 -21.40 23.27
CA LEU A 640 0.43 -20.73 22.01
C LEU A 640 1.63 -20.05 21.35
N GLY A 641 1.95 -20.46 20.13
CA GLY A 641 3.17 -20.01 19.42
C GLY A 641 3.12 -18.55 18.97
N THR A 642 1.94 -17.93 18.99
CA THR A 642 1.72 -16.52 18.71
C THR A 642 1.68 -15.65 19.98
N ASP A 643 1.57 -16.23 21.17
CA ASP A 643 1.49 -15.48 22.41
C ASP A 643 2.88 -15.26 23.05
N ILE A 644 3.44 -14.10 22.73
CA ILE A 644 4.71 -13.59 23.28
C ILE A 644 4.68 -13.50 24.81
N ASN A 645 3.51 -13.27 25.42
CA ASN A 645 3.38 -13.23 26.88
C ASN A 645 3.42 -14.65 27.47
N SER A 646 2.74 -15.63 26.88
CA SER A 646 2.88 -17.04 27.27
C SER A 646 4.31 -17.55 27.14
N ARG A 647 4.99 -17.28 26.02
CA ARG A 647 6.42 -17.62 25.83
C ARG A 647 7.30 -17.01 26.92
N THR A 648 7.14 -15.72 27.19
CA THR A 648 7.88 -15.01 28.24
C THR A 648 7.56 -15.56 29.65
N ASN A 649 6.33 -15.98 29.90
CA ASN A 649 5.90 -16.57 31.17
C ASN A 649 6.37 -18.02 31.36
N LEU A 650 6.51 -18.80 30.27
CA LEU A 650 7.08 -20.15 30.32
C LEU A 650 8.56 -20.09 30.73
N LEU A 651 9.35 -19.26 30.06
CA LEU A 651 10.78 -19.07 30.37
C LEU A 651 10.98 -18.63 31.83
N LYS A 652 10.24 -17.62 32.28
CA LYS A 652 10.24 -17.14 33.70
C LYS A 652 9.71 -18.15 34.73
N ARG A 653 9.11 -19.26 34.30
CA ARG A 653 8.70 -20.36 35.19
C ARG A 653 9.71 -21.51 35.19
N LEU A 654 10.46 -21.73 34.11
CA LEU A 654 11.63 -22.60 34.10
C LEU A 654 12.77 -22.04 34.96
N GLU A 655 13.01 -20.72 34.90
CA GLU A 655 13.96 -20.00 35.76
C GLU A 655 13.72 -20.24 37.27
N LYS A 656 12.49 -20.57 37.69
CA LYS A 656 12.17 -20.87 39.11
C LYS A 656 12.59 -22.25 39.59
N TYR A 657 12.99 -23.13 38.67
CA TYR A 657 13.55 -24.46 38.94
C TYR A 657 15.04 -24.51 38.56
N ASP A 658 15.68 -23.34 38.40
CA ASP A 658 17.06 -23.15 37.93
C ASP A 658 17.34 -23.79 36.53
N LEU A 659 16.32 -23.86 35.66
CA LEU A 659 16.43 -24.39 34.29
C LEU A 659 16.37 -23.31 33.21
N SER A 660 17.24 -23.41 32.21
CA SER A 660 17.13 -22.69 30.93
C SER A 660 16.58 -23.60 29.81
N PRO A 661 16.23 -23.07 28.62
CA PRO A 661 15.78 -23.87 27.49
C PRO A 661 16.83 -24.86 26.94
N ALA A 662 18.12 -24.68 27.28
CA ALA A 662 19.18 -25.62 26.94
C ALA A 662 19.25 -26.83 27.90
N ASP A 663 18.62 -26.72 29.07
CA ASP A 663 18.60 -27.76 30.12
C ASP A 663 17.35 -28.65 30.02
N ILE A 664 16.53 -28.49 28.98
CA ILE A 664 15.38 -29.36 28.66
C ILE A 664 15.83 -30.44 27.69
N ASP A 665 15.90 -31.69 28.16
CA ASP A 665 16.35 -32.84 27.37
C ASP A 665 15.26 -33.34 26.40
N ILE A 666 14.00 -33.23 26.81
CA ILE A 666 12.85 -33.78 26.09
C ILE A 666 11.70 -32.76 26.09
N VAL A 667 11.07 -32.59 24.93
CA VAL A 667 9.77 -31.91 24.80
C VAL A 667 8.77 -32.95 24.29
N VAL A 668 7.57 -32.97 24.84
CA VAL A 668 6.46 -33.84 24.40
C VAL A 668 5.31 -32.93 24.02
N THR A 669 4.74 -33.09 22.83
CA THR A 669 3.51 -32.41 22.45
C THR A 669 2.37 -33.42 22.32
N THR A 670 1.33 -33.21 23.12
CA THR A 670 0.23 -34.17 23.31
C THR A 670 -0.56 -34.40 22.02
N HIS A 671 -0.71 -33.34 21.22
CA HIS A 671 -1.21 -33.41 19.85
C HIS A 671 -0.68 -32.24 18.99
N GLY A 672 -1.12 -32.16 17.72
CA GLY A 672 -0.55 -31.25 16.71
C GLY A 672 -1.07 -29.81 16.67
N HIS A 673 -1.82 -29.35 17.68
CA HIS A 673 -2.49 -28.05 17.62
C HIS A 673 -1.55 -26.88 18.05
N PRO A 674 -1.72 -25.63 17.52
CA PRO A 674 -0.74 -24.53 17.72
C PRO A 674 -0.63 -23.93 19.12
N ASP A 675 -1.53 -24.32 20.03
CA ASP A 675 -1.62 -24.02 21.46
C ASP A 675 -0.96 -25.06 22.37
N HIS A 676 -0.63 -26.24 21.84
CA HIS A 676 0.20 -27.25 22.51
C HIS A 676 1.63 -27.28 21.94
N THR A 677 1.81 -27.01 20.65
CA THR A 677 3.10 -27.05 19.92
C THR A 677 3.87 -25.72 19.85
N GLY A 678 3.26 -24.63 20.31
CA GLY A 678 3.74 -23.26 20.13
C GLY A 678 4.86 -22.86 21.08
N GLY A 679 6.09 -23.26 20.75
CA GLY A 679 7.28 -23.04 21.58
C GLY A 679 8.40 -24.06 21.36
N ILE A 680 8.13 -25.15 20.63
CA ILE A 680 9.11 -26.18 20.18
C ILE A 680 10.47 -25.59 19.78
N HIS A 681 10.50 -24.46 19.05
CA HIS A 681 11.73 -23.85 18.55
C HIS A 681 12.64 -23.22 19.62
N ASP A 682 12.13 -22.97 20.84
CA ASP A 682 12.92 -22.47 21.96
C ASP A 682 13.80 -23.55 22.61
N PHE A 683 13.50 -24.83 22.34
CA PHE A 683 14.19 -25.99 22.88
C PHE A 683 14.88 -26.81 21.76
N PRO A 684 15.74 -26.20 20.91
CA PRO A 684 16.25 -26.82 19.67
C PRO A 684 17.13 -28.06 19.91
N ASP A 685 17.62 -28.22 21.13
CA ASP A 685 18.53 -29.27 21.56
C ASP A 685 17.82 -30.48 22.18
N ALA A 686 16.58 -30.28 22.65
CA ALA A 686 15.73 -31.32 23.19
C ALA A 686 15.35 -32.37 22.13
N THR A 687 15.01 -33.57 22.58
CA THR A 687 14.30 -34.56 21.76
C THR A 687 12.80 -34.28 21.84
N HIS A 688 12.20 -33.87 20.73
CA HIS A 688 10.78 -33.57 20.61
C HIS A 688 10.02 -34.84 20.25
N TYR A 689 9.03 -35.20 21.05
CA TYR A 689 8.07 -36.27 20.75
C TYR A 689 6.76 -35.64 20.35
N HIS A 690 6.45 -35.76 19.06
CA HIS A 690 5.14 -35.41 18.52
C HIS A 690 4.54 -36.68 17.93
N SER A 691 3.67 -37.32 18.71
CA SER A 691 2.89 -38.47 18.25
C SER A 691 3.77 -39.64 17.73
N TRP A 692 3.53 -40.12 16.50
CA TRP A 692 4.26 -41.20 15.80
C TRP A 692 5.75 -40.88 15.54
N TYR A 693 6.20 -39.63 15.78
CA TYR A 693 7.53 -39.16 15.41
C TYR A 693 8.28 -38.54 16.59
N SER A 694 9.58 -38.85 16.64
CA SER A 694 10.55 -38.19 17.52
C SER A 694 11.54 -37.41 16.66
N HIS A 695 11.94 -36.21 17.09
CA HIS A 695 12.99 -35.46 16.41
C HIS A 695 13.96 -34.72 17.34
N GLN A 696 15.24 -34.75 17.02
CA GLN A 696 16.27 -33.94 17.69
C GLN A 696 17.20 -33.33 16.64
N ARG A 697 17.46 -32.02 16.71
CA ARG A 697 18.40 -31.28 15.84
C ARG A 697 18.35 -31.74 14.37
N THR A 698 17.14 -31.74 13.79
CA THR A 698 16.76 -32.15 12.41
C THR A 698 16.75 -33.64 12.03
N LYS A 699 17.15 -34.57 12.92
CA LYS A 699 16.93 -36.02 12.72
C LYS A 699 15.51 -36.38 13.14
N PHE A 700 14.79 -37.17 12.33
CA PHE A 700 13.44 -37.64 12.63
C PHE A 700 13.42 -39.17 12.61
N ASN A 701 12.86 -39.80 13.64
CA ASN A 701 12.66 -41.25 13.74
C ASN A 701 11.21 -41.56 14.10
N LEU A 702 10.65 -42.66 13.57
CA LEU A 702 9.39 -43.22 14.08
C LEU A 702 9.56 -43.66 15.54
N THR A 703 8.52 -43.49 16.35
CA THR A 703 8.50 -43.89 17.77
C THR A 703 8.04 -45.36 17.94
N ALA A 704 8.62 -46.10 18.89
CA ALA A 704 8.21 -47.48 19.20
C ALA A 704 6.78 -47.58 19.80
N LEU A 705 6.19 -46.42 20.13
CA LEU A 705 4.77 -46.17 20.35
C LEU A 705 3.86 -46.76 19.25
N PHE A 706 4.37 -46.91 18.02
CA PHE A 706 3.66 -47.60 16.95
C PHE A 706 3.45 -49.09 17.23
N GLU A 707 4.47 -49.77 17.75
CA GLU A 707 4.51 -51.24 17.85
C GLU A 707 3.93 -51.78 19.17
N ASN A 708 4.03 -51.02 20.26
CA ASN A 708 3.68 -51.47 21.62
C ASN A 708 2.65 -50.56 22.32
N ASP A 709 1.96 -49.70 21.57
CA ASP A 709 1.03 -48.64 22.04
C ASP A 709 1.58 -47.68 23.13
N SER A 710 2.88 -47.78 23.41
CA SER A 710 3.58 -47.09 24.49
C SER A 710 5.08 -46.98 24.22
N LEU A 711 5.74 -46.02 24.87
CA LEU A 711 7.18 -45.76 24.78
C LEU A 711 7.71 -45.20 26.11
N SER A 712 8.57 -45.92 26.81
CA SER A 712 9.33 -45.36 27.93
C SER A 712 10.30 -44.27 27.46
N LEU A 713 10.25 -43.10 28.12
CA LEU A 713 11.23 -42.02 27.98
C LEU A 713 12.34 -42.16 29.02
N THR A 714 12.00 -42.65 30.21
CA THR A 714 12.87 -42.99 31.35
C THR A 714 12.34 -44.27 32.02
N GLU A 715 12.93 -44.68 33.16
CA GLU A 715 12.40 -45.78 33.98
C GLU A 715 10.96 -45.50 34.44
N ASN A 716 10.68 -44.26 34.91
CA ASN A 716 9.40 -43.91 35.53
C ASN A 716 8.44 -43.14 34.61
N VAL A 717 8.90 -42.58 33.48
CA VAL A 717 8.07 -41.79 32.54
C VAL A 717 7.89 -42.55 31.22
N MET A 718 6.63 -42.74 30.81
CA MET A 718 6.28 -43.39 29.54
C MET A 718 5.19 -42.61 28.79
N LEU A 719 5.32 -42.51 27.48
CA LEU A 719 4.24 -42.07 26.60
C LEU A 719 3.30 -43.24 26.27
N VAL A 720 2.02 -42.95 26.14
CA VAL A 720 0.97 -43.88 25.66
C VAL A 720 0.09 -43.18 24.64
N LYS A 721 -0.57 -43.92 23.76
CA LYS A 721 -1.62 -43.37 22.88
C LYS A 721 -2.82 -42.92 23.71
N ALA A 722 -3.27 -41.70 23.47
CA ALA A 722 -4.50 -41.15 24.03
C ALA A 722 -5.66 -41.31 23.03
N ARG A 723 -6.86 -40.82 23.40
CA ARG A 723 -7.98 -40.61 22.48
C ARG A 723 -8.48 -39.18 22.69
N GLY A 724 -8.14 -38.28 21.77
CA GLY A 724 -8.53 -36.87 21.80
C GLY A 724 -9.03 -36.41 20.42
N HIS A 725 -8.47 -35.31 19.93
CA HIS A 725 -8.77 -34.71 18.63
C HIS A 725 -8.40 -35.60 17.43
N THR A 726 -7.42 -36.50 17.56
CA THR A 726 -6.95 -37.37 16.47
C THR A 726 -6.75 -38.83 16.91
N SER A 727 -6.52 -39.73 15.93
CA SER A 727 -6.05 -41.11 16.19
C SER A 727 -4.61 -41.19 16.71
N ASP A 728 -3.93 -40.05 16.74
CA ASP A 728 -2.49 -39.92 16.79
C ASP A 728 -2.03 -39.29 18.11
N ASP A 729 -2.96 -38.83 18.95
CA ASP A 729 -2.68 -38.11 20.20
C ASP A 729 -1.96 -38.99 21.24
N ILE A 730 -1.13 -38.36 22.07
CA ILE A 730 -0.33 -39.03 23.10
C ILE A 730 -0.46 -38.36 24.47
N ALA A 731 -0.29 -39.15 25.52
CA ALA A 731 -0.24 -38.71 26.90
C ALA A 731 1.00 -39.28 27.60
N ALA A 732 1.55 -38.56 28.57
CA ALA A 732 2.65 -39.02 29.41
C ALA A 732 2.12 -39.59 30.73
N ILE A 733 2.47 -40.82 31.06
CA ILE A 733 2.29 -41.42 32.38
C ILE A 733 3.60 -41.32 33.15
N VAL A 734 3.55 -40.73 34.33
CA VAL A 734 4.65 -40.68 35.30
C VAL A 734 4.29 -41.59 36.46
N ARG A 735 5.01 -42.71 36.61
CA ARG A 735 4.78 -43.66 37.70
C ARG A 735 5.49 -43.22 38.98
N GLY A 736 4.85 -43.43 40.12
CA GLY A 736 5.43 -43.14 41.44
C GLY A 736 5.84 -41.66 41.62
N ALA A 737 5.16 -40.72 40.98
CA ALA A 737 5.47 -39.29 41.12
C ALA A 737 5.38 -38.88 42.59
N LYS A 738 6.48 -38.33 43.10
CA LYS A 738 6.76 -38.13 44.53
C LYS A 738 5.61 -37.52 45.35
N ASP A 739 4.89 -36.59 44.76
CA ASP A 739 3.87 -35.77 45.44
C ASP A 739 2.42 -36.09 44.99
N PHE A 740 2.23 -37.03 44.05
CA PHE A 740 0.93 -37.30 43.40
C PHE A 740 0.59 -38.79 43.13
N GLY A 741 1.54 -39.72 43.22
CA GLY A 741 1.35 -41.12 42.80
C GLY A 741 1.52 -41.31 41.29
N ASP A 742 0.79 -42.22 40.67
CA ASP A 742 0.83 -42.40 39.21
C ASP A 742 0.03 -41.28 38.52
N VAL A 743 0.72 -40.40 37.78
CA VAL A 743 0.14 -39.22 37.13
C VAL A 743 0.00 -39.44 35.64
N LEU A 744 -1.19 -39.12 35.09
CA LEU A 744 -1.43 -39.01 33.65
C LEU A 744 -1.46 -37.53 33.24
N VAL A 745 -0.58 -37.14 32.33
CA VAL A 745 -0.54 -35.80 31.70
C VAL A 745 -1.00 -35.96 30.24
N ALA A 746 -2.15 -35.41 29.90
CA ALA A 746 -2.77 -35.52 28.58
C ALA A 746 -3.24 -34.14 28.08
N GLY A 747 -3.34 -33.99 26.75
CA GLY A 747 -3.96 -32.83 26.10
C GLY A 747 -5.49 -32.88 26.15
N ASP A 748 -6.13 -31.93 25.46
CA ASP A 748 -7.59 -31.76 25.51
C ASP A 748 -8.36 -33.00 25.02
N LEU A 749 -9.41 -33.35 25.78
CA LEU A 749 -10.21 -34.58 25.63
C LEU A 749 -11.59 -34.32 25.00
N PHE A 750 -11.83 -33.13 24.45
CA PHE A 750 -13.14 -32.71 23.92
C PHE A 750 -13.02 -31.95 22.59
N MET A 751 -13.75 -32.40 21.58
CA MET A 751 -13.79 -31.82 20.23
C MET A 751 -14.78 -30.65 20.10
N ARG A 752 -14.52 -29.70 19.19
CA ARG A 752 -15.59 -29.06 18.42
C ARG A 752 -15.76 -29.78 17.08
N MET A 753 -16.88 -29.52 16.39
CA MET A 753 -17.15 -30.21 15.12
C MET A 753 -16.51 -29.48 13.92
N GLU A 754 -16.11 -28.22 14.10
CA GLU A 754 -15.38 -27.41 13.10
C GLU A 754 -13.92 -27.87 12.85
N ASP A 755 -13.27 -28.47 13.86
CA ASP A 755 -11.81 -28.72 13.83
C ASP A 755 -11.40 -29.84 12.86
N ILE A 756 -12.34 -30.75 12.54
CA ILE A 756 -12.13 -31.96 11.72
C ILE A 756 -11.64 -31.61 10.30
N ASP A 757 -12.14 -30.51 9.74
CA ASP A 757 -11.84 -30.06 8.37
C ASP A 757 -10.59 -29.16 8.30
N HIS A 758 -9.87 -28.94 9.42
CA HIS A 758 -8.72 -28.04 9.42
C HIS A 758 -7.50 -28.64 8.68
N HIS A 759 -7.21 -28.07 7.51
CA HIS A 759 -6.21 -28.50 6.53
C HIS A 759 -4.78 -28.87 7.02
N MET A 760 -4.39 -28.47 8.23
CA MET A 760 -3.08 -28.84 8.82
C MET A 760 -3.08 -30.21 9.51
N MET A 761 -4.24 -30.81 9.81
CA MET A 761 -4.38 -32.02 10.64
C MET A 761 -3.83 -33.31 10.00
N TRP A 762 -3.63 -33.35 8.68
CA TRP A 762 -3.52 -34.63 7.93
C TRP A 762 -2.34 -34.72 6.95
N GLN A 763 -1.09 -34.56 7.39
CA GLN A 763 0.11 -34.92 6.58
C GLN A 763 1.16 -35.74 7.36
N PRO A 764 1.37 -37.03 7.04
CA PRO A 764 2.36 -37.88 7.73
C PRO A 764 3.80 -37.64 7.26
N LEU A 765 4.75 -37.73 8.19
CA LEU A 765 6.18 -37.60 7.92
C LEU A 765 6.76 -38.93 7.39
N SER A 766 7.00 -39.00 6.08
CA SER A 766 7.58 -40.17 5.40
C SER A 766 8.86 -40.71 6.07
N SER A 767 9.02 -42.03 6.17
CA SER A 767 10.02 -42.69 7.01
C SER A 767 11.37 -43.06 6.34
N ASP A 768 11.46 -43.06 5.01
CA ASP A 768 12.72 -43.36 4.31
C ASP A 768 13.70 -42.18 4.38
N ILE A 769 14.90 -42.37 4.93
CA ILE A 769 15.93 -41.31 5.05
C ILE A 769 16.39 -40.78 3.68
N LEU A 770 16.41 -41.59 2.63
CA LEU A 770 16.77 -41.11 1.28
C LEU A 770 15.60 -40.41 0.60
N ALA A 771 14.37 -40.93 0.63
CA ALA A 771 13.20 -40.16 0.19
C ALA A 771 12.93 -38.93 1.07
N GLN A 772 13.31 -38.90 2.35
CA GLN A 772 13.31 -37.70 3.19
C GLN A 772 14.43 -36.75 2.79
N ARG A 773 15.65 -37.21 2.47
CA ARG A 773 16.73 -36.30 2.10
C ARG A 773 16.59 -35.79 0.68
N ASP A 774 16.02 -36.58 -0.22
CA ASP A 774 15.60 -36.16 -1.54
C ASP A 774 14.28 -35.38 -1.48
N SER A 775 13.37 -35.62 -0.54
CA SER A 775 12.23 -34.71 -0.29
C SER A 775 12.76 -33.39 0.25
N ARG A 776 13.63 -33.36 1.26
CA ARG A 776 14.25 -32.12 1.77
C ARG A 776 15.11 -31.42 0.72
N ARG A 777 15.85 -32.13 -0.15
CA ARG A 777 16.66 -31.52 -1.22
C ARG A 777 15.89 -31.18 -2.49
N LYS A 778 14.80 -31.88 -2.80
CA LYS A 778 13.86 -31.47 -3.84
C LYS A 778 13.04 -30.32 -3.28
N ARG A 779 12.23 -30.47 -2.23
CA ARG A 779 11.54 -29.34 -1.56
C ARG A 779 12.42 -28.10 -1.39
N HIS A 780 13.56 -28.17 -0.71
CA HIS A 780 14.42 -27.00 -0.51
C HIS A 780 15.24 -26.55 -1.75
N ALA A 781 15.03 -27.15 -2.94
CA ALA A 781 15.55 -26.69 -4.24
C ALA A 781 14.57 -27.01 -5.42
N MET A 782 13.26 -26.95 -5.16
CA MET A 782 12.15 -27.27 -6.10
C MET A 782 10.81 -26.68 -5.59
N GLU A 783 10.68 -26.42 -4.29
CA GLU A 783 9.74 -25.43 -3.72
C GLU A 783 10.41 -24.03 -3.62
N LEU A 784 11.74 -23.94 -3.66
CA LEU A 784 12.47 -22.65 -3.57
C LEU A 784 12.95 -22.10 -4.93
N SER A 785 13.52 -22.93 -5.81
CA SER A 785 13.73 -22.55 -7.21
C SER A 785 12.46 -22.86 -8.02
N MET A 786 11.79 -21.84 -8.53
CA MET A 786 10.75 -22.05 -9.54
C MET A 786 11.37 -22.49 -10.87
N GLU A 787 10.67 -23.29 -11.67
CA GLU A 787 10.93 -23.31 -13.11
C GLU A 787 10.62 -21.92 -13.71
N GLU A 788 11.12 -21.61 -14.91
CA GLU A 788 10.83 -20.33 -15.60
C GLU A 788 9.30 -20.05 -15.59
N PRO A 789 8.83 -18.87 -15.15
CA PRO A 789 7.39 -18.60 -15.05
C PRO A 789 6.72 -18.80 -16.40
N THR A 790 5.55 -19.43 -16.43
CA THR A 790 4.86 -19.68 -17.70
C THR A 790 4.33 -18.38 -18.30
N CYS A 791 3.87 -17.46 -17.46
CA CYS A 791 3.49 -16.12 -17.85
C CYS A 791 3.84 -15.10 -16.76
N VAL A 792 4.76 -14.18 -17.08
CA VAL A 792 5.17 -13.10 -16.17
C VAL A 792 4.50 -11.78 -16.57
N LEU A 793 3.82 -11.14 -15.62
CA LEU A 793 3.37 -9.75 -15.71
C LEU A 793 4.46 -8.84 -15.17
N ILE A 794 4.84 -7.81 -15.92
CA ILE A 794 5.88 -6.85 -15.55
C ILE A 794 5.23 -5.48 -15.57
N THR A 795 4.96 -4.92 -14.40
CA THR A 795 4.35 -3.59 -14.29
C THR A 795 5.44 -2.52 -14.29
N GLY A 796 5.28 -1.46 -15.07
CA GLY A 796 6.34 -0.44 -15.23
C GLY A 796 7.47 -0.87 -16.18
N GLY A 797 7.22 -1.82 -17.08
CA GLY A 797 8.22 -2.41 -17.97
C GLY A 797 8.66 -1.51 -19.14
N CYS A 798 8.00 -0.37 -19.37
CA CYS A 798 8.49 0.66 -20.30
C CYS A 798 9.47 1.64 -19.60
N GLY A 799 9.49 1.67 -18.27
CA GLY A 799 10.44 2.46 -17.48
C GLY A 799 11.89 1.96 -17.54
N PHE A 800 12.84 2.78 -17.08
CA PHE A 800 14.29 2.51 -17.20
C PHE A 800 14.74 1.12 -16.70
N ILE A 801 14.39 0.72 -15.47
CA ILE A 801 14.84 -0.58 -14.93
C ILE A 801 14.00 -1.72 -15.52
N GLY A 802 12.68 -1.56 -15.59
CA GLY A 802 11.77 -2.59 -16.11
C GLY A 802 12.03 -2.98 -17.57
N SER A 803 12.37 -2.01 -18.43
CA SER A 803 12.68 -2.27 -19.85
C SER A 803 14.04 -2.97 -20.03
N ASN A 804 15.08 -2.54 -19.30
CA ASN A 804 16.36 -3.24 -19.28
C ASN A 804 16.22 -4.66 -18.70
N PHE A 805 15.37 -4.85 -17.69
CA PHE A 805 15.02 -6.17 -17.17
C PHE A 805 14.30 -7.04 -18.21
N ILE A 806 13.30 -6.53 -18.94
CA ILE A 806 12.64 -7.25 -20.04
C ILE A 806 13.65 -7.66 -21.12
N ASN A 807 14.51 -6.73 -21.55
CA ASN A 807 15.56 -6.99 -22.55
C ASN A 807 16.54 -8.08 -22.09
N PHE A 808 16.80 -8.16 -20.77
CA PHE A 808 17.63 -9.18 -20.15
C PHE A 808 16.91 -10.54 -20.05
N ILE A 809 15.73 -10.59 -19.41
CA ILE A 809 15.03 -11.85 -19.15
C ILE A 809 14.50 -12.52 -20.42
N TYR A 810 14.19 -11.78 -21.49
CA TYR A 810 13.68 -12.38 -22.73
C TYR A 810 14.62 -13.45 -23.30
N ASN A 811 15.94 -13.25 -23.18
CA ASN A 811 16.96 -14.19 -23.66
C ASN A 811 17.31 -15.29 -22.64
N LYS A 812 17.11 -15.00 -21.35
CA LYS A 812 17.33 -15.91 -20.21
C LYS A 812 16.16 -16.88 -20.07
N TRP A 813 14.96 -16.37 -19.83
CA TRP A 813 13.70 -17.10 -19.70
C TRP A 813 13.08 -17.32 -21.09
N ARG A 814 13.37 -18.47 -21.69
CA ARG A 814 13.08 -18.73 -23.11
C ARG A 814 11.67 -19.24 -23.37
N ASN A 815 11.03 -19.83 -22.36
CA ASN A 815 9.69 -20.43 -22.49
C ASN A 815 8.58 -19.52 -21.93
N THR A 816 8.95 -18.51 -21.14
CA THR A 816 8.04 -17.52 -20.55
C THR A 816 7.36 -16.64 -21.59
N LYS A 817 6.05 -16.40 -21.41
CA LYS A 817 5.33 -15.27 -22.00
C LYS A 817 5.51 -14.02 -21.11
N ILE A 818 5.88 -12.90 -21.69
CA ILE A 818 6.07 -11.61 -21.01
C ILE A 818 4.89 -10.69 -21.33
N ILE A 819 4.14 -10.28 -20.30
CA ILE A 819 3.14 -9.22 -20.39
C ILE A 819 3.76 -7.95 -19.77
N ASN A 820 4.05 -6.95 -20.58
CA ASN A 820 4.47 -5.63 -20.10
C ASN A 820 3.22 -4.76 -19.90
N TYR A 821 3.00 -4.29 -18.68
CA TYR A 821 1.84 -3.50 -18.29
C TYR A 821 2.31 -2.12 -17.79
N ASP A 822 2.02 -1.06 -18.54
CA ASP A 822 2.55 0.27 -18.23
C ASP A 822 1.55 1.36 -18.60
N LYS A 823 1.49 2.43 -17.80
CA LYS A 823 0.66 3.61 -18.08
C LYS A 823 1.40 4.69 -18.89
N LEU A 824 2.61 4.38 -19.36
CA LEU A 824 3.55 5.30 -20.04
C LEU A 824 3.77 6.60 -19.24
N ALA A 825 4.13 6.42 -17.96
CA ALA A 825 4.53 7.49 -17.06
C ALA A 825 5.81 8.21 -17.51
N TYR A 826 6.15 9.32 -16.86
CA TYR A 826 7.33 10.11 -17.17
C TYR A 826 8.63 9.27 -17.17
N GLY A 827 9.33 9.25 -18.30
CA GLY A 827 10.53 8.43 -18.50
C GLY A 827 10.29 6.95 -18.81
N ALA A 828 9.06 6.56 -19.10
CA ALA A 828 8.73 5.28 -19.73
C ALA A 828 8.53 5.45 -21.24
N SER A 829 9.02 4.48 -22.04
CA SER A 829 8.71 4.36 -23.47
C SER A 829 8.62 2.88 -23.84
N PRO A 830 7.67 2.48 -24.72
CA PRO A 830 7.63 1.11 -25.22
C PRO A 830 8.84 0.77 -26.10
N PHE A 831 9.54 1.75 -26.71
CA PHE A 831 10.74 1.54 -27.52
C PHE A 831 12.01 1.32 -26.67
N HIS A 832 11.93 1.48 -25.35
CA HIS A 832 12.98 1.00 -24.45
C HIS A 832 13.10 -0.53 -24.46
N VAL A 833 12.02 -1.26 -24.77
CA VAL A 833 12.06 -2.68 -25.09
C VAL A 833 12.53 -2.85 -26.55
N LEU A 834 13.51 -3.73 -26.78
CA LEU A 834 14.10 -3.94 -28.11
C LEU A 834 13.06 -4.38 -29.14
N GLU A 835 13.24 -3.94 -30.39
CA GLU A 835 12.33 -4.19 -31.51
C GLU A 835 12.06 -5.68 -31.73
N GLU A 836 13.13 -6.49 -31.79
CA GLU A 836 13.11 -7.95 -31.85
C GLU A 836 12.31 -8.65 -30.72
N ILE A 837 12.11 -7.96 -29.59
CA ILE A 837 11.30 -8.43 -28.46
C ILE A 837 9.86 -7.97 -28.63
N ARG A 838 9.62 -6.71 -29.03
CA ARG A 838 8.28 -6.15 -29.27
C ARG A 838 7.53 -6.88 -30.38
N GLU A 839 8.23 -7.30 -31.43
CA GLU A 839 7.69 -8.10 -32.53
C GLU A 839 7.52 -9.59 -32.18
N SER A 840 7.98 -10.03 -30.99
CA SER A 840 7.93 -11.43 -30.61
C SER A 840 6.55 -11.86 -30.12
N GLY A 841 6.03 -12.97 -30.64
CA GLY A 841 4.81 -13.62 -30.12
C GLY A 841 4.90 -14.14 -28.67
N ARG A 842 6.05 -14.02 -27.99
CA ARG A 842 6.16 -14.21 -26.52
C ARG A 842 5.96 -12.93 -25.71
N TYR A 843 5.98 -11.77 -26.34
CA TYR A 843 5.76 -10.48 -25.70
C TYR A 843 4.31 -10.01 -25.92
N THR A 844 3.79 -9.20 -25.00
CA THR A 844 2.51 -8.51 -25.14
C THR A 844 2.61 -7.21 -24.35
N PHE A 845 2.28 -6.09 -24.97
CA PHE A 845 2.19 -4.80 -24.28
C PHE A 845 0.73 -4.46 -23.98
N VAL A 846 0.48 -3.97 -22.76
CA VAL A 846 -0.83 -3.50 -22.28
C VAL A 846 -0.63 -2.08 -21.76
N GLU A 847 -1.18 -1.10 -22.48
CA GLU A 847 -1.12 0.32 -22.09
C GLU A 847 -2.29 0.64 -21.16
N ALA A 848 -2.05 0.57 -19.85
CA ALA A 848 -3.10 0.71 -18.83
C ALA A 848 -2.55 1.13 -17.46
N LYS A 849 -3.44 1.67 -16.63
CA LYS A 849 -3.17 2.03 -15.23
C LYS A 849 -3.47 0.85 -14.31
N LEU A 850 -2.77 0.69 -13.19
CA LEU A 850 -3.10 -0.35 -12.22
C LEU A 850 -4.44 -0.08 -11.51
N GLU A 851 -4.91 1.18 -11.52
CA GLU A 851 -6.27 1.56 -11.13
C GLU A 851 -7.36 1.13 -12.13
N ASP A 852 -7.00 0.73 -13.36
CA ASP A 852 -7.94 0.09 -14.28
C ASP A 852 -8.10 -1.39 -13.90
N GLN A 853 -8.92 -1.59 -12.88
CA GLN A 853 -9.26 -2.87 -12.29
C GLN A 853 -9.76 -3.89 -13.33
N GLU A 854 -10.57 -3.46 -14.30
CA GLU A 854 -11.13 -4.37 -15.31
C GLU A 854 -10.05 -4.82 -16.30
N THR A 855 -9.22 -3.90 -16.81
CA THR A 855 -8.10 -4.28 -17.68
C THR A 855 -7.06 -5.11 -16.93
N LEU A 856 -6.78 -4.82 -15.66
CA LEU A 856 -5.83 -5.57 -14.84
C LEU A 856 -6.31 -7.01 -14.56
N ASP A 857 -7.55 -7.17 -14.09
CA ASP A 857 -8.14 -8.50 -13.81
C ASP A 857 -8.22 -9.34 -15.10
N ASN A 858 -8.73 -8.76 -16.20
CA ASN A 858 -8.77 -9.43 -17.50
C ASN A 858 -7.37 -9.81 -17.99
N THR A 859 -6.35 -8.97 -17.76
CA THR A 859 -4.96 -9.28 -18.12
C THR A 859 -4.43 -10.47 -17.33
N LEU A 860 -4.68 -10.52 -16.02
CA LEU A 860 -4.25 -11.61 -15.14
C LEU A 860 -4.92 -12.94 -15.52
N GLU A 861 -6.25 -12.96 -15.66
CA GLU A 861 -7.01 -14.18 -15.97
C GLU A 861 -6.71 -14.71 -17.37
N SER A 862 -6.81 -13.87 -18.40
CA SER A 862 -6.71 -14.31 -19.80
C SER A 862 -5.32 -14.82 -20.18
N ASN A 863 -4.26 -14.25 -19.59
CA ASN A 863 -2.88 -14.66 -19.83
C ASN A 863 -2.39 -15.75 -18.88
N LYS A 864 -3.14 -16.03 -17.80
CA LYS A 864 -2.77 -16.95 -16.72
C LYS A 864 -1.41 -16.61 -16.10
N VAL A 865 -1.27 -15.37 -15.68
CA VAL A 865 -0.07 -14.80 -15.04
C VAL A 865 0.30 -15.57 -13.76
N ASP A 866 1.40 -16.32 -13.78
CA ASP A 866 1.87 -17.07 -12.61
C ASP A 866 3.01 -16.39 -11.83
N MET A 867 3.56 -15.29 -12.35
CA MET A 867 4.50 -14.42 -11.63
C MET A 867 4.25 -12.94 -11.96
N VAL A 868 4.41 -12.05 -10.98
CA VAL A 868 4.33 -10.59 -11.17
C VAL A 868 5.65 -9.95 -10.75
N ILE A 869 6.27 -9.13 -11.60
CA ILE A 869 7.40 -8.26 -11.26
C ILE A 869 6.90 -6.81 -11.26
N HIS A 870 6.92 -6.17 -10.11
CA HIS A 870 6.28 -4.88 -9.89
C HIS A 870 7.33 -3.76 -9.80
N PHE A 871 7.68 -3.16 -10.95
CA PHE A 871 8.55 -1.97 -11.02
C PHE A 871 7.77 -0.66 -10.92
N ALA A 872 6.49 -0.64 -11.33
CA ALA A 872 5.68 0.58 -11.42
C ALA A 872 5.69 1.40 -10.12
N ALA A 873 6.12 2.65 -10.24
CA ALA A 873 6.15 3.68 -9.21
C ALA A 873 6.60 5.01 -9.83
N ILE A 874 6.25 6.14 -9.21
CA ILE A 874 7.03 7.39 -9.34
C ILE A 874 8.44 7.11 -8.78
N THR A 875 9.48 7.44 -9.55
CA THR A 875 10.88 7.13 -9.20
C THR A 875 11.76 8.37 -8.98
N HIS A 876 11.22 9.58 -9.05
CA HIS A 876 11.94 10.80 -8.70
C HIS A 876 11.62 11.23 -7.28
N VAL A 877 12.65 11.26 -6.45
CA VAL A 877 12.57 11.81 -5.10
C VAL A 877 12.12 13.27 -5.16
N ASP A 878 12.65 14.07 -6.09
CA ASP A 878 12.31 15.49 -6.23
C ASP A 878 10.81 15.68 -6.62
N GLU A 879 10.31 14.84 -7.53
CA GLU A 879 8.90 14.80 -7.95
C GLU A 879 7.97 14.50 -6.76
N SER A 880 8.42 13.65 -5.83
CA SER A 880 7.67 13.31 -4.61
C SER A 880 7.54 14.46 -3.59
N TYR A 881 8.35 15.52 -3.69
CA TYR A 881 8.14 16.73 -2.89
C TYR A 881 7.08 17.65 -3.51
N SER A 882 7.04 17.75 -4.84
CA SER A 882 6.10 18.58 -5.61
C SER A 882 4.71 17.98 -5.76
N ASP A 883 4.61 16.65 -5.96
CA ASP A 883 3.34 15.91 -5.97
C ASP A 883 3.37 14.69 -5.04
N ARG A 884 3.06 14.97 -3.78
CA ARG A 884 2.93 13.98 -2.70
C ARG A 884 1.69 13.10 -2.87
N ILE A 885 0.63 13.63 -3.48
CA ILE A 885 -0.64 12.92 -3.65
C ILE A 885 -0.54 11.95 -4.83
N GLY A 886 0.02 12.39 -5.96
CA GLY A 886 0.43 11.52 -7.07
C GLY A 886 1.40 10.44 -6.63
N THR A 887 2.36 10.74 -5.75
CA THR A 887 3.26 9.71 -5.17
C THR A 887 2.51 8.69 -4.33
N ILE A 888 1.53 9.10 -3.51
CA ILE A 888 0.68 8.17 -2.76
C ILE A 888 -0.21 7.34 -3.71
N GLN A 889 -0.77 7.96 -4.74
CA GLN A 889 -1.60 7.30 -5.75
C GLN A 889 -0.79 6.26 -6.54
N ASP A 890 0.29 6.67 -7.20
CA ASP A 890 1.07 5.86 -8.14
C ASP A 890 1.94 4.79 -7.46
N ASN A 891 2.30 4.99 -6.19
CA ASN A 891 3.04 3.99 -5.43
C ASN A 891 2.08 3.19 -4.56
N ILE A 892 1.43 3.81 -3.57
CA ILE A 892 0.70 3.10 -2.51
C ILE A 892 -0.63 2.56 -3.03
N ILE A 893 -1.48 3.38 -3.66
CA ILE A 893 -2.79 2.95 -4.15
C ILE A 893 -2.63 1.99 -5.33
N SER A 894 -1.81 2.33 -6.33
CA SER A 894 -1.47 1.47 -7.48
C SER A 894 -0.90 0.11 -7.06
N THR A 895 -0.03 0.05 -6.03
CA THR A 895 0.39 -1.23 -5.43
C THR A 895 -0.82 -1.97 -4.87
N THR A 896 -1.62 -1.30 -4.03
CA THR A 896 -2.75 -1.92 -3.31
C THR A 896 -3.79 -2.51 -4.28
N THR A 897 -4.15 -1.80 -5.36
CA THR A 897 -5.08 -2.30 -6.39
C THR A 897 -4.54 -3.56 -7.07
N LEU A 898 -3.23 -3.62 -7.34
CA LEU A 898 -2.59 -4.83 -7.87
C LEU A 898 -2.67 -6.01 -6.88
N LEU A 899 -2.57 -5.77 -5.56
CA LEU A 899 -2.77 -6.84 -4.58
C LEU A 899 -4.25 -7.28 -4.53
N GLU A 900 -5.20 -6.35 -4.58
CA GLU A 900 -6.64 -6.64 -4.60
C GLU A 900 -7.05 -7.53 -5.79
N SER A 901 -6.55 -7.25 -6.99
CA SER A 901 -6.73 -8.11 -8.18
C SER A 901 -6.27 -9.55 -7.98
N ILE A 902 -5.16 -9.75 -7.27
CA ILE A 902 -4.54 -11.07 -7.08
C ILE A 902 -5.20 -11.84 -5.92
N VAL A 903 -5.74 -11.13 -4.93
CA VAL A 903 -6.12 -11.71 -3.63
C VAL A 903 -7.62 -11.79 -3.40
N ASN A 904 -8.34 -10.68 -3.58
CA ASN A 904 -9.75 -10.55 -3.21
C ASN A 904 -10.71 -10.84 -4.37
N ARG A 905 -10.17 -11.24 -5.53
CA ARG A 905 -10.92 -11.63 -6.73
C ARG A 905 -10.63 -13.08 -7.13
N SER A 906 -11.26 -13.54 -8.21
CA SER A 906 -11.21 -14.93 -8.68
C SER A 906 -9.80 -15.45 -9.00
N TYR A 907 -8.85 -14.58 -9.32
CA TYR A 907 -7.57 -14.97 -9.92
C TYR A 907 -6.47 -15.36 -8.93
N LYS A 908 -6.61 -16.54 -8.32
CA LYS A 908 -5.58 -17.14 -7.44
C LYS A 908 -4.41 -17.80 -8.19
N GLY A 909 -4.01 -17.27 -9.35
CA GLY A 909 -3.01 -17.89 -10.22
C GLY A 909 -1.56 -17.41 -10.00
N VAL A 910 -1.35 -16.24 -9.39
CA VAL A 910 -0.02 -15.69 -9.11
C VAL A 910 0.66 -16.48 -8.00
N LYS A 911 1.81 -17.10 -8.31
CA LYS A 911 2.60 -17.93 -7.40
C LYS A 911 3.76 -17.16 -6.73
N ARG A 912 4.14 -15.99 -7.28
CA ARG A 912 5.16 -15.11 -6.70
C ARG A 912 5.01 -13.66 -7.20
N LEU A 913 4.96 -12.71 -6.27
CA LEU A 913 5.08 -11.27 -6.50
C LEU A 913 6.52 -10.81 -6.16
N VAL A 914 7.21 -10.17 -7.08
CA VAL A 914 8.54 -9.57 -6.88
C VAL A 914 8.36 -8.06 -6.82
N HIS A 915 8.46 -7.46 -5.63
CA HIS A 915 8.31 -6.01 -5.45
C HIS A 915 9.65 -5.29 -5.43
N ILE A 916 9.71 -4.17 -6.16
CA ILE A 916 10.92 -3.36 -6.35
C ILE A 916 10.87 -2.13 -5.45
N SER A 917 11.71 -2.14 -4.42
CA SER A 917 11.95 -1.10 -3.43
C SER A 917 13.36 -0.51 -3.61
N THR A 918 13.82 0.29 -2.65
CA THR A 918 15.08 1.07 -2.69
C THR A 918 15.83 0.99 -1.37
N ASP A 919 17.12 1.32 -1.36
CA ASP A 919 17.89 1.51 -0.13
C ASP A 919 17.48 2.78 0.66
N GLU A 920 16.89 3.79 0.00
CA GLU A 920 16.42 5.02 0.67
C GLU A 920 15.41 4.74 1.81
N VAL A 921 14.75 3.57 1.85
CA VAL A 921 13.82 3.20 2.93
C VAL A 921 14.48 3.06 4.30
N TYR A 922 15.82 2.90 4.36
CA TYR A 922 16.58 2.89 5.61
C TYR A 922 16.92 4.31 6.13
N GLY A 923 16.71 5.35 5.31
CA GLY A 923 17.16 6.72 5.59
C GLY A 923 18.68 6.88 5.54
N ASP A 924 19.14 8.07 5.92
CA ASP A 924 20.56 8.42 5.91
C ASP A 924 21.40 7.49 6.80
N SER A 925 22.62 7.22 6.34
CA SER A 925 23.64 6.40 7.00
C SER A 925 25.01 7.11 7.02
N PHE A 926 25.01 8.43 6.82
CA PHE A 926 26.21 9.24 6.95
C PHE A 926 26.70 9.31 8.40
N GLY A 927 27.90 8.78 8.62
CA GLY A 927 28.49 8.57 9.94
C GLY A 927 28.35 7.14 10.47
N ASP A 928 27.50 6.29 9.86
CA ASP A 928 27.36 4.90 10.28
C ASP A 928 28.61 4.08 9.94
N THR A 929 29.14 3.39 10.95
CA THR A 929 30.22 2.41 10.81
C THR A 929 29.72 1.02 10.40
N THR A 930 28.42 0.77 10.49
CA THR A 930 27.78 -0.53 10.19
C THR A 930 26.76 -0.38 9.05
N PRO A 931 26.82 -1.21 8.00
CA PRO A 931 25.85 -1.17 6.92
C PRO A 931 24.45 -1.64 7.36
N LYS A 932 23.40 -1.05 6.79
CA LYS A 932 22.00 -1.41 7.05
C LYS A 932 21.69 -2.78 6.44
N SER A 933 21.09 -3.70 7.19
CA SER A 933 20.76 -5.06 6.72
C SER A 933 19.26 -5.31 6.76
N GLU A 934 18.78 -6.28 5.97
CA GLU A 934 17.35 -6.56 5.79
C GLU A 934 16.66 -6.95 7.09
N ASP A 935 17.38 -7.68 7.95
CA ASP A 935 16.82 -8.34 9.13
C ASP A 935 17.10 -7.58 10.44
N ALA A 936 18.12 -6.70 10.48
CA ALA A 936 18.48 -5.92 11.67
C ALA A 936 18.24 -4.40 11.55
N SER A 937 17.94 -3.88 10.36
CA SER A 937 17.64 -2.45 10.18
C SER A 937 16.17 -2.23 9.82
N LEU A 938 15.46 -1.56 10.72
CA LEU A 938 14.09 -1.10 10.47
C LEU A 938 14.08 -0.02 9.38
N PRO A 939 13.03 0.06 8.54
CA PRO A 939 12.81 1.21 7.67
C PRO A 939 12.69 2.50 8.49
N ASN A 940 13.41 3.53 8.07
CA ASN A 940 13.40 4.88 8.67
C ASN A 940 13.44 5.94 7.55
N PRO A 941 12.42 5.99 6.68
CA PRO A 941 12.43 6.84 5.50
C PRO A 941 12.36 8.33 5.83
N THR A 942 13.30 9.09 5.27
CA THR A 942 13.49 10.54 5.47
C THR A 942 12.73 11.42 4.48
N ASN A 943 12.37 10.87 3.32
CA ASN A 943 11.77 11.59 2.19
C ASN A 943 10.48 10.93 1.68
N PRO A 944 9.59 11.66 0.97
CA PRO A 944 8.26 11.14 0.60
C PRO A 944 8.29 9.93 -0.33
N TYR A 945 9.25 9.87 -1.26
CA TYR A 945 9.47 8.69 -2.11
C TYR A 945 9.85 7.46 -1.27
N ALA A 946 10.87 7.57 -0.42
CA ALA A 946 11.28 6.50 0.49
C ALA A 946 10.13 6.05 1.40
N ALA A 947 9.34 6.98 1.93
CA ALA A 947 8.18 6.69 2.76
C ALA A 947 7.09 5.94 2.00
N SER A 948 6.82 6.31 0.74
CA SER A 948 5.87 5.58 -0.10
C SER A 948 6.33 4.15 -0.43
N LYS A 949 7.64 3.94 -0.66
CA LYS A 949 8.19 2.59 -0.86
C LYS A 949 8.15 1.74 0.41
N ALA A 950 8.50 2.30 1.57
CA ALA A 950 8.34 1.63 2.85
C ALA A 950 6.86 1.27 3.14
N ALA A 951 5.91 2.13 2.76
CA ALA A 951 4.48 1.83 2.86
C ALA A 951 4.06 0.66 1.95
N CYS A 952 4.50 0.63 0.68
CA CYS A 952 4.30 -0.51 -0.21
C CYS A 952 4.85 -1.82 0.39
N GLU A 953 6.03 -1.78 1.00
CA GLU A 953 6.60 -2.95 1.70
C GLU A 953 5.69 -3.41 2.87
N MET A 954 5.23 -2.50 3.73
CA MET A 954 4.40 -2.87 4.87
C MET A 954 3.01 -3.40 4.45
N ILE A 955 2.44 -2.88 3.35
CA ILE A 955 1.19 -3.37 2.79
C ILE A 955 1.37 -4.76 2.18
N ILE A 956 2.39 -5.00 1.35
CA ILE A 956 2.63 -6.34 0.78
C ILE A 956 2.91 -7.36 1.91
N ARG A 957 3.61 -6.96 2.98
CA ARG A 957 3.78 -7.78 4.19
C ARG A 957 2.44 -8.10 4.86
N SER A 958 1.53 -7.14 5.03
CA SER A 958 0.21 -7.43 5.61
C SER A 958 -0.61 -8.38 4.73
N TYR A 959 -0.53 -8.25 3.40
CA TYR A 959 -1.20 -9.17 2.47
C TYR A 959 -0.63 -10.60 2.51
N TRP A 960 0.67 -10.77 2.78
CA TRP A 960 1.25 -12.08 3.08
C TRP A 960 0.72 -12.67 4.38
N HIS A 961 0.66 -11.89 5.46
CA HIS A 961 0.17 -12.39 6.74
C HIS A 961 -1.34 -12.73 6.69
N SER A 962 -2.17 -11.82 6.16
CA SER A 962 -3.63 -11.95 6.09
C SER A 962 -4.11 -12.93 5.02
N TYR A 963 -3.50 -12.91 3.83
CA TYR A 963 -4.03 -13.60 2.64
C TYR A 963 -3.06 -14.59 1.99
N LYS A 964 -1.87 -14.78 2.57
CA LYS A 964 -0.82 -15.70 2.09
C LYS A 964 -0.29 -15.39 0.69
N LEU A 965 -0.41 -14.14 0.22
CA LEU A 965 0.09 -13.66 -1.08
C LEU A 965 1.63 -13.88 -1.17
N PRO A 966 2.13 -14.86 -1.95
CA PRO A 966 3.54 -15.19 -1.96
C PRO A 966 4.35 -14.07 -2.61
N TYR A 967 5.27 -13.47 -1.86
CA TYR A 967 6.09 -12.36 -2.35
C TYR A 967 7.58 -12.52 -2.02
N VAL A 968 8.41 -11.76 -2.73
CA VAL A 968 9.80 -11.42 -2.39
C VAL A 968 10.03 -9.94 -2.67
N MET A 969 10.91 -9.29 -1.91
CA MET A 969 11.25 -7.88 -2.10
C MET A 969 12.73 -7.68 -2.46
N VAL A 970 12.99 -6.69 -3.30
CA VAL A 970 14.32 -6.22 -3.65
C VAL A 970 14.48 -4.76 -3.23
N ARG A 971 15.39 -4.46 -2.30
CA ARG A 971 15.87 -3.11 -2.02
C ARG A 971 17.19 -2.91 -2.76
N MET A 972 17.34 -1.81 -3.51
CA MET A 972 18.51 -1.60 -4.37
C MET A 972 19.16 -0.23 -4.22
N ASN A 973 20.49 -0.20 -4.35
CA ASN A 973 21.27 1.03 -4.54
C ASN A 973 20.91 1.76 -5.87
N ASN A 974 21.44 2.98 -6.04
CA ASN A 974 21.33 3.75 -7.29
C ASN A 974 21.71 2.92 -8.52
N VAL A 975 20.71 2.62 -9.36
CA VAL A 975 20.89 1.92 -10.64
C VAL A 975 21.17 2.92 -11.76
N TYR A 976 22.12 2.61 -12.63
CA TYR A 976 22.45 3.42 -13.81
C TYR A 976 22.72 2.56 -15.06
N GLY A 977 22.49 3.15 -16.24
CA GLY A 977 22.65 2.46 -17.52
C GLY A 977 21.98 3.19 -18.70
N PRO A 978 22.07 2.62 -19.91
CA PRO A 978 21.30 3.05 -21.08
C PRO A 978 19.79 3.12 -20.83
N ARG A 979 19.09 4.00 -21.57
CA ARG A 979 17.62 4.24 -21.46
C ARG A 979 17.18 4.89 -20.13
N GLN A 980 18.09 5.45 -19.35
CA GLN A 980 17.74 6.27 -18.17
C GLN A 980 17.33 7.69 -18.61
N ILE A 981 16.28 8.26 -18.01
CA ILE A 981 15.78 9.59 -18.38
C ILE A 981 16.76 10.73 -18.00
N HIS A 982 16.87 11.73 -18.89
CA HIS A 982 17.77 12.88 -18.82
C HIS A 982 17.61 13.83 -17.61
N THR A 983 16.69 13.55 -16.68
CA THR A 983 16.58 14.22 -15.38
C THR A 983 17.47 13.59 -14.31
N LYS A 984 17.81 12.29 -14.41
CA LYS A 984 18.76 11.61 -13.51
C LYS A 984 20.20 12.10 -13.74
N LEU A 985 21.05 12.07 -12.71
CA LEU A 985 22.38 12.72 -12.72
C LEU A 985 23.25 12.34 -13.93
N ILE A 986 23.51 11.05 -14.16
CA ILE A 986 24.41 10.58 -15.23
C ILE A 986 23.94 11.02 -16.63
N PRO A 987 22.69 10.75 -17.08
CA PRO A 987 22.22 11.19 -18.40
C PRO A 987 21.99 12.71 -18.50
N LYS A 988 21.67 13.40 -17.39
CA LYS A 988 21.58 14.88 -17.34
C LYS A 988 22.95 15.51 -17.59
N PHE A 989 23.96 15.07 -16.84
CA PHE A 989 25.31 15.61 -16.93
C PHE A 989 26.00 15.16 -18.22
N THR A 990 25.66 13.99 -18.77
CA THR A 990 26.11 13.60 -20.13
C THR A 990 25.55 14.56 -21.18
N LYS A 991 24.26 14.93 -21.13
CA LYS A 991 23.67 15.94 -22.05
C LYS A 991 24.34 17.32 -21.88
N LEU A 992 24.54 17.78 -20.64
CA LEU A 992 25.24 19.06 -20.37
C LEU A 992 26.70 19.06 -20.85
N ALA A 993 27.42 17.94 -20.70
CA ALA A 993 28.78 17.77 -21.20
C ALA A 993 28.82 17.87 -22.74
N LEU A 994 27.89 17.21 -23.43
CA LEU A 994 27.76 17.26 -24.88
C LEU A 994 27.47 18.70 -25.35
N ASP A 995 26.51 19.36 -24.71
CA ASP A 995 26.10 20.74 -24.97
C ASP A 995 27.15 21.81 -24.58
N GLY A 996 28.22 21.44 -23.85
CA GLY A 996 29.21 22.39 -23.32
C GLY A 996 28.71 23.29 -22.18
N LYS A 997 27.63 22.88 -21.49
CA LYS A 997 26.95 23.64 -20.43
C LYS A 997 27.49 23.30 -19.03
N PRO A 998 27.44 24.24 -18.06
CA PRO A 998 27.89 23.99 -16.69
C PRO A 998 26.97 23.02 -15.93
N TYR A 999 27.54 22.31 -14.96
CA TYR A 999 26.86 21.29 -14.17
C TYR A 999 26.15 21.87 -12.93
N PRO A 1000 24.82 21.76 -12.81
CA PRO A 1000 24.10 22.19 -11.62
C PRO A 1000 24.34 21.21 -10.46
N LEU A 1001 25.12 21.64 -9.48
CA LEU A 1001 25.54 20.83 -8.32
C LEU A 1001 24.67 21.18 -7.11
N MET A 1002 23.95 20.20 -6.56
CA MET A 1002 23.11 20.38 -5.36
C MET A 1002 23.96 20.36 -4.08
N GLY A 1003 23.73 21.36 -3.23
CA GLY A 1003 24.48 21.53 -1.99
C GLY A 1003 25.98 21.72 -2.25
N ASP A 1004 26.80 20.99 -1.52
CA ASP A 1004 28.27 20.94 -1.71
C ASP A 1004 28.73 19.86 -2.72
N GLY A 1005 27.81 19.06 -3.26
CA GLY A 1005 28.12 17.94 -4.16
C GLY A 1005 28.83 16.73 -3.52
N LEU A 1006 29.00 16.71 -2.19
CA LEU A 1006 29.64 15.62 -1.44
C LEU A 1006 28.68 14.48 -1.06
N HIS A 1007 27.40 14.59 -1.46
CA HIS A 1007 26.43 13.49 -1.42
C HIS A 1007 27.00 12.26 -2.13
N SER A 1008 27.05 11.14 -1.41
CA SER A 1008 27.71 9.90 -1.83
C SER A 1008 26.68 8.80 -2.06
N ARG A 1009 26.90 7.99 -3.09
CA ARG A 1009 25.98 6.91 -3.51
C ARG A 1009 26.76 5.71 -4.05
N SER A 1010 26.25 4.51 -3.79
CA SER A 1010 26.73 3.27 -4.42
C SER A 1010 26.08 3.10 -5.79
N TRP A 1011 26.86 2.83 -6.84
CA TRP A 1011 26.38 2.86 -8.23
C TRP A 1011 26.41 1.48 -8.90
N MET A 1012 25.25 0.84 -9.00
CA MET A 1012 25.09 -0.49 -9.61
C MET A 1012 24.65 -0.38 -11.08
N PHE A 1013 25.29 -1.14 -11.97
CA PHE A 1013 24.94 -1.14 -13.38
C PHE A 1013 23.64 -1.93 -13.65
N VAL A 1014 22.82 -1.47 -14.61
CA VAL A 1014 21.47 -1.98 -14.83
C VAL A 1014 21.40 -3.46 -15.24
N GLU A 1015 22.45 -4.01 -15.86
CA GLU A 1015 22.52 -5.44 -16.21
C GLU A 1015 22.76 -6.32 -14.96
N ASP A 1016 23.66 -5.91 -14.04
CA ASP A 1016 23.86 -6.61 -12.76
C ASP A 1016 22.59 -6.57 -11.90
N CYS A 1017 21.89 -5.43 -11.89
CA CYS A 1017 20.59 -5.28 -11.25
C CYS A 1017 19.54 -6.22 -11.85
N SER A 1018 19.49 -6.32 -13.19
CA SER A 1018 18.55 -7.20 -13.90
C SER A 1018 18.84 -8.68 -13.62
N GLU A 1019 20.11 -9.06 -13.57
CA GLU A 1019 20.54 -10.41 -13.15
C GLU A 1019 20.14 -10.69 -11.70
N ALA A 1020 20.35 -9.74 -10.77
CA ALA A 1020 19.99 -9.89 -9.36
C ALA A 1020 18.48 -10.12 -9.18
N ILE A 1021 17.65 -9.27 -9.78
CA ILE A 1021 16.19 -9.38 -9.74
C ILE A 1021 15.75 -10.73 -10.35
N SER A 1022 16.38 -11.18 -11.44
CA SER A 1022 16.04 -12.46 -12.06
C SER A 1022 16.38 -13.68 -11.19
N ARG A 1023 17.37 -13.57 -10.29
CA ARG A 1023 17.65 -14.60 -9.27
C ARG A 1023 16.67 -14.52 -8.13
N VAL A 1024 16.43 -13.34 -7.55
CA VAL A 1024 15.45 -13.18 -6.46
C VAL A 1024 14.04 -13.61 -6.91
N ALA A 1025 13.68 -13.38 -8.18
CA ALA A 1025 12.42 -13.86 -8.77
C ALA A 1025 12.30 -15.39 -8.86
N ILE A 1026 13.42 -16.13 -8.96
CA ILE A 1026 13.43 -17.59 -9.21
C ILE A 1026 13.81 -18.37 -7.94
N ASP A 1027 14.87 -17.96 -7.26
CA ASP A 1027 15.51 -18.62 -6.12
C ASP A 1027 15.18 -17.94 -4.76
N GLY A 1028 14.41 -16.85 -4.77
CA GLY A 1028 14.06 -16.09 -3.56
C GLY A 1028 13.10 -16.82 -2.63
N GLU A 1029 13.52 -16.98 -1.37
CA GLU A 1029 12.66 -17.44 -0.27
C GLU A 1029 11.46 -16.50 -0.07
N LEU A 1030 10.25 -17.08 -0.06
CA LEU A 1030 9.00 -16.32 0.07
C LEU A 1030 8.87 -15.65 1.43
N GLY A 1031 8.39 -14.41 1.44
CA GLY A 1031 8.32 -13.59 2.65
C GLY A 1031 9.61 -12.84 2.99
N GLN A 1032 10.69 -13.01 2.21
CA GLN A 1032 11.98 -12.35 2.45
C GLN A 1032 12.16 -11.05 1.64
N ILE A 1033 13.00 -10.18 2.21
CA ILE A 1033 13.58 -9.01 1.57
C ILE A 1033 15.06 -9.29 1.30
N TYR A 1034 15.55 -8.85 0.14
CA TYR A 1034 16.96 -8.90 -0.27
C TYR A 1034 17.46 -7.50 -0.67
N ASN A 1035 18.58 -7.08 -0.07
CA ASN A 1035 19.37 -5.95 -0.51
C ASN A 1035 20.23 -6.37 -1.71
N ILE A 1036 20.26 -5.54 -2.76
CA ILE A 1036 21.16 -5.70 -3.91
C ILE A 1036 21.94 -4.41 -4.14
N GLY A 1037 23.24 -4.54 -4.43
CA GLY A 1037 24.13 -3.40 -4.36
C GLY A 1037 25.56 -3.66 -4.83
N THR A 1038 26.42 -2.69 -4.54
CA THR A 1038 27.84 -2.71 -4.92
C THR A 1038 28.71 -2.11 -3.81
N GLU A 1039 29.97 -2.54 -3.77
CA GLU A 1039 31.02 -1.93 -2.94
C GLU A 1039 31.54 -0.60 -3.54
N PHE A 1040 31.18 -0.29 -4.80
CA PHE A 1040 31.60 0.95 -5.46
C PHE A 1040 30.70 2.14 -5.08
N GLU A 1041 31.22 2.99 -4.19
CA GLU A 1041 30.62 4.26 -3.76
C GLU A 1041 31.37 5.46 -4.35
N MET A 1042 30.67 6.54 -4.73
CA MET A 1042 31.27 7.76 -5.29
C MET A 1042 30.41 9.00 -5.02
N THR A 1043 31.07 10.15 -4.78
CA THR A 1043 30.38 11.45 -4.62
C THR A 1043 29.89 12.02 -5.94
N ASN A 1044 28.81 12.81 -5.89
CA ASN A 1044 28.25 13.48 -7.07
C ASN A 1044 29.28 14.37 -7.80
N ILE A 1045 30.16 15.07 -7.08
CA ILE A 1045 31.20 15.93 -7.67
C ILE A 1045 32.31 15.13 -8.39
N GLU A 1046 32.70 13.96 -7.88
CA GLU A 1046 33.68 13.07 -8.53
C GLU A 1046 33.09 12.41 -9.78
N LEU A 1047 31.85 11.93 -9.67
CA LEU A 1047 31.09 11.37 -10.79
C LEU A 1047 30.97 12.39 -11.94
N THR A 1048 30.68 13.67 -11.61
CA THR A 1048 30.61 14.74 -12.61
C THR A 1048 31.93 14.92 -13.37
N LYS A 1049 33.07 14.89 -12.67
CA LYS A 1049 34.41 14.96 -13.29
C LYS A 1049 34.66 13.76 -14.21
N MET A 1050 34.26 12.55 -13.80
CA MET A 1050 34.41 11.34 -14.60
C MET A 1050 33.54 11.35 -15.87
N ILE A 1051 32.30 11.85 -15.77
CA ILE A 1051 31.41 12.05 -16.93
C ILE A 1051 32.03 13.06 -17.90
N HIS A 1052 32.48 14.22 -17.41
CA HIS A 1052 33.09 15.28 -18.24
C HIS A 1052 34.32 14.76 -19.00
N ALA A 1053 35.26 14.11 -18.31
CA ALA A 1053 36.45 13.53 -18.93
C ALA A 1053 36.11 12.44 -19.96
N THR A 1054 35.10 11.60 -19.70
CA THR A 1054 34.67 10.54 -20.61
C THR A 1054 34.01 11.11 -21.87
N VAL A 1055 33.17 12.15 -21.74
CA VAL A 1055 32.56 12.83 -22.89
C VAL A 1055 33.59 13.59 -23.72
N ASN A 1056 34.55 14.30 -23.09
CA ASN A 1056 35.64 14.94 -23.84
C ASN A 1056 36.44 13.92 -24.64
N LYS A 1057 36.79 12.77 -24.05
CA LYS A 1057 37.47 11.66 -24.74
C LYS A 1057 36.65 11.10 -25.92
N LEU A 1058 35.36 10.82 -25.73
CA LEU A 1058 34.50 10.26 -26.78
C LEU A 1058 34.20 11.24 -27.92
N MET A 1059 34.22 12.55 -27.63
CA MET A 1059 33.99 13.62 -28.61
C MET A 1059 35.30 14.16 -29.23
N ASN A 1060 36.46 13.56 -28.92
CA ASN A 1060 37.80 14.04 -29.32
C ASN A 1060 38.04 15.53 -29.00
N ARG A 1061 37.62 15.97 -27.81
CA ARG A 1061 37.82 17.32 -27.29
C ARG A 1061 39.06 17.37 -26.39
N GLU A 1062 39.71 18.53 -26.33
CA GLU A 1062 40.82 18.79 -25.41
C GLU A 1062 40.41 18.56 -23.93
N PRO A 1063 41.31 18.07 -23.06
CA PRO A 1063 41.00 17.82 -21.65
C PRO A 1063 40.75 19.10 -20.82
N THR A 1064 39.52 19.61 -20.87
CA THR A 1064 39.07 20.75 -20.06
C THR A 1064 38.59 20.34 -18.65
N PRO A 1065 38.59 21.27 -17.68
CA PRO A 1065 37.96 21.06 -16.38
C PRO A 1065 36.44 21.31 -16.44
N PRO A 1066 35.61 20.58 -15.67
CA PRO A 1066 34.17 20.82 -15.60
C PRO A 1066 33.83 22.12 -14.86
N THR A 1067 32.98 22.95 -15.46
CA THR A 1067 32.41 24.16 -14.83
C THR A 1067 31.15 23.81 -14.04
N PHE A 1068 31.06 24.23 -12.78
CA PHE A 1068 29.91 23.96 -11.90
C PHE A 1068 29.08 25.23 -11.66
N THR A 1069 27.77 25.05 -11.55
CA THR A 1069 26.81 26.05 -11.05
C THR A 1069 26.25 25.52 -9.73
N PRO A 1070 26.45 26.20 -8.59
CA PRO A 1070 25.81 25.78 -7.34
C PRO A 1070 24.30 26.00 -7.43
N ILE A 1071 23.52 25.04 -6.96
CA ILE A 1071 22.07 25.19 -6.74
C ILE A 1071 21.70 24.78 -5.30
N PRO A 1072 20.61 25.32 -4.73
CA PRO A 1072 20.17 24.98 -3.38
C PRO A 1072 20.04 23.47 -3.17
N ASP A 1073 20.30 23.03 -1.95
CA ASP A 1073 20.06 21.65 -1.55
C ASP A 1073 18.58 21.40 -1.28
N ARG A 1074 18.12 20.15 -1.46
CA ARG A 1074 16.71 19.80 -1.19
C ARG A 1074 16.49 19.48 0.30
N PRO A 1075 15.28 19.71 0.86
CA PRO A 1075 14.98 19.32 2.24
C PRO A 1075 15.17 17.82 2.45
N TYR A 1076 15.88 17.43 3.51
CA TYR A 1076 16.20 16.02 3.82
C TYR A 1076 16.89 15.29 2.64
N HIS A 1077 17.97 15.89 2.13
CA HIS A 1077 18.86 15.22 1.18
C HIS A 1077 19.86 14.31 1.92
N ASP A 1078 19.50 13.05 2.06
CA ASP A 1078 20.34 12.07 2.77
C ASP A 1078 21.73 11.97 2.13
N ARG A 1079 22.75 12.08 2.97
CA ARG A 1079 24.15 12.20 2.57
C ARG A 1079 24.71 10.90 2.02
N ARG A 1080 24.31 9.74 2.57
CA ARG A 1080 24.85 8.42 2.18
C ARG A 1080 23.84 7.29 2.44
N TYR A 1081 23.76 6.33 1.52
CA TYR A 1081 23.09 5.04 1.74
C TYR A 1081 24.11 3.91 1.73
N TYR A 1082 24.22 3.18 2.85
CA TYR A 1082 25.21 2.13 3.07
C TYR A 1082 24.52 0.86 3.58
N ILE A 1083 24.39 -0.13 2.70
CA ILE A 1083 23.63 -1.37 2.94
C ILE A 1083 24.52 -2.62 2.88
N ASP A 1084 24.13 -3.66 3.60
CA ASP A 1084 24.71 -5.00 3.47
C ASP A 1084 23.89 -5.79 2.45
N PHE A 1085 24.57 -6.42 1.49
CA PHE A 1085 24.00 -7.35 0.50
C PHE A 1085 24.57 -8.77 0.68
N SER A 1086 25.11 -9.09 1.87
CA SER A 1086 25.61 -10.43 2.18
C SER A 1086 24.51 -11.49 2.14
N LYS A 1087 23.24 -11.13 2.38
CA LYS A 1087 22.08 -12.06 2.34
C LYS A 1087 21.89 -12.65 0.94
N ILE A 1088 21.75 -11.82 -0.11
CA ILE A 1088 21.65 -12.32 -1.49
C ILE A 1088 22.94 -13.06 -1.91
N HIS A 1089 24.12 -12.63 -1.45
CA HIS A 1089 25.35 -13.32 -1.78
C HIS A 1089 25.39 -14.74 -1.17
N LYS A 1090 25.00 -14.90 0.10
CA LYS A 1090 24.91 -16.20 0.79
C LYS A 1090 23.84 -17.10 0.16
N ALA A 1091 22.68 -16.55 -0.20
CA ALA A 1091 21.54 -17.31 -0.72
C ALA A 1091 21.72 -17.75 -2.19
N MET A 1092 22.19 -16.86 -3.06
CA MET A 1092 22.12 -17.03 -4.53
C MET A 1092 23.49 -16.93 -5.23
N GLY A 1093 24.57 -16.80 -4.47
CA GLY A 1093 25.93 -16.61 -4.98
C GLY A 1093 26.15 -15.32 -5.79
N TRP A 1094 25.16 -14.42 -5.83
CA TRP A 1094 25.19 -13.20 -6.64
C TRP A 1094 26.22 -12.20 -6.08
N LYS A 1095 26.82 -11.43 -6.98
CA LYS A 1095 27.60 -10.20 -6.72
C LYS A 1095 27.44 -9.27 -7.93
N CYS A 1096 27.58 -7.97 -7.73
CA CYS A 1096 27.79 -7.04 -8.84
C CYS A 1096 29.13 -7.36 -9.55
N THR A 1097 29.12 -7.42 -10.88
CA THR A 1097 30.26 -7.84 -11.72
C THR A 1097 30.77 -6.77 -12.68
N THR A 1098 29.93 -5.83 -13.14
CA THR A 1098 30.39 -4.75 -14.04
C THR A 1098 31.26 -3.75 -13.28
N PRO A 1099 32.53 -3.51 -13.70
CA PRO A 1099 33.33 -2.42 -13.15
C PRO A 1099 32.70 -1.07 -13.47
N PHE A 1100 32.59 -0.18 -12.48
CA PHE A 1100 31.84 1.08 -12.62
C PHE A 1100 32.24 1.90 -13.86
N SER A 1101 33.54 2.04 -14.11
CA SER A 1101 34.09 2.74 -15.29
C SER A 1101 33.66 2.14 -16.62
N SER A 1102 33.52 0.81 -16.70
CA SER A 1102 33.01 0.12 -17.90
C SER A 1102 31.51 0.33 -18.09
N GLY A 1103 30.72 0.28 -17.01
CA GLY A 1103 29.29 0.58 -17.06
C GLY A 1103 29.03 2.04 -17.41
N LEU A 1104 29.84 2.97 -16.88
CA LEU A 1104 29.73 4.40 -17.15
C LEU A 1104 30.08 4.72 -18.60
N LEU A 1105 31.16 4.13 -19.13
CA LEU A 1105 31.51 4.25 -20.55
C LEU A 1105 30.36 3.81 -21.45
N ARG A 1106 29.84 2.59 -21.27
CA ARG A 1106 28.69 2.04 -22.02
C ARG A 1106 27.43 2.92 -21.91
N THR A 1107 27.23 3.55 -20.74
CA THR A 1107 26.11 4.48 -20.52
C THR A 1107 26.29 5.78 -21.30
N ILE A 1108 27.50 6.37 -21.28
CA ILE A 1108 27.79 7.62 -21.98
C ILE A 1108 27.79 7.42 -23.50
N GLU A 1109 28.39 6.33 -23.99
CA GLU A 1109 28.41 5.95 -25.42
C GLU A 1109 27.00 5.86 -26.03
N TYR A 1110 26.01 5.38 -25.26
CA TYR A 1110 24.60 5.34 -25.67
C TYR A 1110 24.05 6.75 -25.96
N TYR A 1111 24.24 7.71 -25.04
CA TYR A 1111 23.76 9.09 -25.22
C TYR A 1111 24.59 9.87 -26.25
N VAL A 1112 25.90 9.63 -26.34
CA VAL A 1112 26.74 10.17 -27.43
C VAL A 1112 26.20 9.73 -28.78
N LYS A 1113 25.87 8.44 -28.94
CA LYS A 1113 25.28 7.90 -30.17
C LYS A 1113 23.93 8.55 -30.48
N GLN A 1114 23.03 8.69 -29.50
CA GLN A 1114 21.74 9.37 -29.71
C GLN A 1114 21.92 10.84 -30.11
N HIS A 1115 22.79 11.60 -29.44
CA HIS A 1115 23.07 13.01 -29.74
C HIS A 1115 23.64 13.18 -31.16
N LEU A 1116 24.60 12.35 -31.57
CA LEU A 1116 25.15 12.34 -32.92
C LEU A 1116 24.13 11.88 -33.99
N SER A 1117 23.15 11.05 -33.63
CA SER A 1117 22.05 10.68 -34.52
C SER A 1117 21.04 11.83 -34.71
N ALA A 1118 20.67 12.53 -33.64
CA ALA A 1118 19.76 13.69 -33.71
C ALA A 1118 20.39 14.83 -34.55
N ALA A 1119 21.68 15.11 -34.36
CA ALA A 1119 22.42 16.11 -35.14
C ALA A 1119 22.49 15.80 -36.65
N ARG A 1120 22.28 14.55 -37.07
CA ARG A 1120 22.20 14.11 -38.49
C ARG A 1120 20.78 14.11 -39.07
N ILE A 1121 19.79 14.51 -38.27
CA ILE A 1121 18.38 14.64 -38.68
C ILE A 1121 17.97 16.13 -38.69
N GLN A 1122 18.73 16.98 -38.00
CA GLN A 1122 18.52 18.44 -37.95
C GLN A 1122 19.32 19.24 -39.00
N GLY A 1123 20.12 18.57 -39.85
CA GLY A 1123 20.90 19.17 -40.93
C GLY A 1123 21.00 18.24 -42.13
#